data_AF-A0A8D5G1G2-F1
#
_entry.id   AF-A0A8D5G1G2-F1
#
_cell.length_a   1.000
_cell.length_b   1.000
_cell.length_c   1.000
_cell.angle_alpha   90.00
_cell.angle_beta   90.00
_cell.angle_gamma   90.00
#
_symmetry.space_group_name_H-M   'P 1'
#
loop_
_entity.id
_entity.type
_entity.pdbx_description
1 polymer ?
#
loop_
_entity_poly.entity_id
_entity_poly.type
_entity_poly.pdbx_seq_one_letter_code
_entity_poly.pdbx_strand_id
1 'polypeptide(L)'
;MQFTPSQFALKPNRLAVAVVLAGLIQLTASPVFAASFTINADSTTAQTLGSGSGQTGSVAAGRSLKVNGSTVAVTITGNNASLTNLGTISQTGSGRVIRDNTGVSGLMITNGSITNSTALMQAADADVIQMAKSPASVTLDNYGQMISLNASAGGSQVVDFNAILSGSNVVNNYAGGLMKAYEADAVRPGVNGVVNNAGTIQSITTAGSSSDGVDAQNNSGITVNNLSTGIIEGGRHAITGGALNSTSSFTMTVNNSAGGIIRGMNGSGLNLDGFNANQVVTVVNGGLITGNGVTGDGDGVDVDGLVNITNTGTIRSINAYSAPSAGLAYSEGISVGGGTIINSGTIEGLVATGNTNAVGRGITLAGNDISSGPLAGTREALYGNATITNQASGLIRGQSDSAIVAVGAASQYTVTINNNAGAVILGGGATTAAIQTGLNNAVINNAGTINGASSGKAITFAGASNALYITGGSASVIGNISGAVGGSNTMVINPGTGNSFAYAGSVSNFNSVEVKSGNVTLSGANTYGGKTMVSGGTLTLDGANRISASSALELNGGTLAITNVNTANGQTFASLSLTDNSILNLGNTSITFNGLGDVVSGKTLTITDYLASASPTYAFRVLGNFSADTSFQTLISGTTINGVGAKFQFDGVYTNVAAVPEPETYAMFIFGLGLIGFVARRRKQKEEMA
;
A
#
# COMPACT_ATOMS: atom_id res chain seq x y z
N MET A 1 -10.80 79.03 43.97
CA MET A 1 -11.35 79.81 45.10
C MET A 1 -10.62 79.34 46.35
N GLN A 2 -9.87 80.27 46.98
CA GLN A 2 -9.18 80.21 48.30
C GLN A 2 -8.11 79.10 48.51
N PHE A 3 -6.81 79.40 48.59
CA PHE A 3 -6.05 80.06 49.69
C PHE A 3 -6.26 79.37 51.05
N THR A 4 -5.29 79.00 51.89
CA THR A 4 -3.80 78.91 51.91
C THR A 4 -3.43 78.30 53.28
N PRO A 5 -2.16 77.91 53.51
CA PRO A 5 -1.66 77.15 54.65
C PRO A 5 -1.23 78.04 55.84
N SER A 6 -0.87 77.41 56.97
CA SER A 6 -0.15 78.05 58.08
C SER A 6 0.92 77.09 58.63
N GLN A 7 2.20 77.34 58.33
CA GLN A 7 3.15 78.18 59.07
C GLN A 7 3.89 77.40 60.18
N PHE A 8 5.17 77.09 60.01
CA PHE A 8 6.37 77.92 60.25
C PHE A 8 6.78 77.97 61.74
N ALA A 9 7.98 77.45 62.04
CA ALA A 9 8.94 78.12 62.93
C ALA A 9 10.35 77.58 62.70
N LEU A 10 11.31 78.51 62.56
CA LEU A 10 12.72 78.33 62.21
C LEU A 10 13.63 78.47 63.45
N LYS A 11 14.66 77.60 63.51
CA LYS A 11 16.09 77.85 63.89
C LYS A 11 16.46 78.22 65.36
N PRO A 12 17.75 78.16 65.79
CA PRO A 12 18.93 77.39 65.34
C PRO A 12 19.89 76.88 66.49
N ASN A 13 21.01 76.25 66.08
CA ASN A 13 22.33 76.16 66.74
C ASN A 13 22.56 75.15 67.89
N ARG A 14 23.43 74.14 67.68
CA ARG A 14 24.88 74.15 67.99
C ARG A 14 25.50 72.73 67.88
N LEU A 15 26.53 72.63 67.04
CA LEU A 15 27.80 71.92 67.22
C LEU A 15 27.89 70.79 68.27
N ALA A 16 28.05 69.54 67.82
CA ALA A 16 28.93 68.56 68.46
C ALA A 16 29.25 67.41 67.48
N VAL A 17 30.51 67.36 67.08
CA VAL A 17 31.15 66.21 66.44
C VAL A 17 31.27 65.10 67.49
N ALA A 18 30.71 63.93 67.21
CA ALA A 18 31.12 62.68 67.84
C ALA A 18 30.95 61.55 66.82
N VAL A 19 32.10 61.10 66.33
CA VAL A 19 32.28 59.94 65.46
C VAL A 19 31.77 58.70 66.20
N VAL A 20 30.75 58.03 65.65
CA VAL A 20 30.44 56.63 65.96
C VAL A 20 30.53 55.86 64.66
N LEU A 21 31.64 55.12 64.55
CA LEU A 21 31.94 54.18 63.49
C LEU A 21 31.03 52.95 63.66
N ALA A 22 29.83 52.99 63.09
CA ALA A 22 29.02 51.79 62.88
C ALA A 22 29.45 51.17 61.55
N GLY A 23 30.36 50.20 61.62
CA GLY A 23 30.76 49.38 60.48
C GLY A 23 29.58 48.57 59.97
N LEU A 24 28.87 49.10 58.99
CA LEU A 24 27.92 48.35 58.18
C LEU A 24 28.74 47.59 57.12
N ILE A 25 29.13 46.36 57.43
CA ILE A 25 29.61 45.42 56.42
C ILE A 25 28.40 45.09 55.54
N GLN A 26 28.22 45.85 54.45
CA GLN A 26 27.42 45.40 53.33
C GLN A 26 28.16 44.22 52.71
N LEU A 27 27.73 43.02 53.09
CA LEU A 27 28.09 41.79 52.39
C LEU A 27 27.39 41.83 51.03
N THR A 28 28.02 42.46 50.03
CA THR A 28 27.62 42.32 48.63
C THR A 28 27.93 40.89 48.22
N ALA A 29 26.99 39.98 48.45
CA ALA A 29 27.04 38.67 47.81
C ALA A 29 26.89 38.90 46.30
N SER A 30 27.99 38.83 45.57
CA SER A 30 27.97 38.68 44.12
C SER A 30 27.03 37.51 43.79
N PRO A 31 26.18 37.59 42.75
CA PRO A 31 25.41 36.44 42.33
C PRO A 31 26.39 35.31 42.01
N VAL A 32 26.32 34.23 42.80
CA VAL A 32 27.08 33.01 42.53
C VAL A 32 26.43 32.39 41.29
N PHE A 33 26.96 32.73 40.11
CA PHE A 33 26.64 32.00 38.90
C PHE A 33 27.06 30.54 39.13
N ALA A 34 26.14 29.58 38.96
CA ALA A 34 26.53 28.18 38.93
C ALA A 34 27.62 28.01 37.84
N ALA A 35 28.67 27.25 38.13
CA ALA A 35 29.84 27.08 37.28
C ALA A 35 29.89 25.66 36.70
N SER A 36 30.76 25.46 35.72
CA SER A 36 31.15 24.12 35.26
C SER A 36 31.46 23.20 36.44
N PHE A 37 31.11 21.92 36.34
CA PHE A 37 31.35 20.93 37.39
C PHE A 37 32.04 19.68 36.86
N THR A 38 32.70 18.96 37.77
CA THR A 38 33.32 17.65 37.48
C THR A 38 33.14 16.73 38.69
N ILE A 39 32.52 15.57 38.47
CA ILE A 39 32.31 14.53 39.48
C ILE A 39 33.42 13.48 39.35
N ASN A 40 34.49 13.66 40.14
CA ASN A 40 35.64 12.74 40.23
C ASN A 40 35.57 11.79 41.44
N ALA A 41 34.62 12.01 42.34
CA ALA A 41 34.25 11.15 43.46
C ALA A 41 32.73 11.07 43.52
N ASP A 42 32.18 10.00 44.09
CA ASP A 42 30.71 9.84 44.19
C ASP A 42 30.07 11.04 44.90
N SER A 43 28.95 11.52 44.36
CA SER A 43 28.24 12.70 44.80
C SER A 43 26.75 12.45 44.89
N THR A 44 26.10 13.03 45.90
CA THR A 44 24.65 13.05 46.05
C THR A 44 24.05 14.46 45.89
N THR A 45 24.90 15.45 45.56
CA THR A 45 24.49 16.84 45.45
C THR A 45 24.08 17.15 44.02
N ALA A 46 22.83 17.60 43.84
CA ALA A 46 22.33 18.05 42.54
C ALA A 46 23.22 19.15 41.94
N GLN A 47 23.37 19.13 40.62
CA GLN A 47 24.22 20.04 39.88
C GLN A 47 23.37 21.00 39.02
N THR A 48 23.97 22.10 38.60
CA THR A 48 23.33 23.06 37.69
C THR A 48 24.35 23.58 36.70
N LEU A 49 24.05 23.50 35.40
CA LEU A 49 24.71 24.29 34.36
C LEU A 49 23.90 25.58 34.22
N GLY A 50 24.41 26.61 34.90
CA GLY A 50 23.75 27.90 35.15
C GLY A 50 23.64 28.79 33.91
N SER A 51 23.19 30.03 34.10
CA SER A 51 22.98 31.01 33.02
C SER A 51 24.23 31.47 32.26
N GLY A 52 25.44 31.08 32.69
CA GLY A 52 26.66 31.35 31.92
C GLY A 52 26.68 30.48 30.67
N SER A 53 26.87 31.09 29.49
CA SER A 53 26.93 30.33 28.26
C SER A 53 28.21 29.48 28.17
N GLY A 54 28.14 28.28 27.61
CA GLY A 54 29.31 27.43 27.38
C GLY A 54 29.76 26.59 28.59
N GLN A 55 28.95 26.51 29.64
CA GLN A 55 29.31 25.73 30.83
C GLN A 55 29.35 24.23 30.56
N THR A 56 30.24 23.53 31.26
CA THR A 56 30.50 22.11 31.07
C THR A 56 30.30 21.32 32.35
N GLY A 57 29.55 20.23 32.30
CA GLY A 57 29.43 19.24 33.37
C GLY A 57 30.07 17.92 32.97
N SER A 58 30.74 17.24 33.89
CA SER A 58 31.26 15.89 33.62
C SER A 58 31.15 14.94 34.81
N VAL A 59 30.92 13.66 34.52
CA VAL A 59 30.97 12.56 35.49
C VAL A 59 31.97 11.52 35.00
N ALA A 60 33.02 11.28 35.78
CA ALA A 60 34.10 10.38 35.40
C ALA A 60 33.67 8.90 35.40
N ALA A 61 34.37 8.07 34.63
CA ALA A 61 34.13 6.64 34.60
C ALA A 61 34.26 6.01 36.00
N GLY A 62 33.31 5.14 36.36
CA GLY A 62 33.25 4.51 37.67
C GLY A 62 32.82 5.45 38.82
N ARG A 63 32.37 6.67 38.53
CA ARG A 63 31.82 7.62 39.52
C ARG A 63 30.34 7.83 39.32
N SER A 64 29.67 8.28 40.39
CA SER A 64 28.22 8.47 40.40
C SER A 64 27.80 9.86 40.89
N LEU A 65 26.76 10.41 40.24
CA LEU A 65 25.92 11.47 40.76
C LEU A 65 24.55 10.86 41.07
N LYS A 66 24.22 10.65 42.35
CA LYS A 66 22.99 9.96 42.80
C LYS A 66 22.12 10.89 43.65
N VAL A 67 21.03 11.38 43.08
CA VAL A 67 20.13 12.37 43.69
C VAL A 67 18.79 11.72 44.05
N ASN A 68 18.21 12.09 45.20
CA ASN A 68 16.91 11.59 45.67
C ASN A 68 15.92 12.78 45.84
N GLY A 69 14.66 12.49 46.16
CA GLY A 69 13.58 13.45 46.35
C GLY A 69 13.00 13.88 45.01
N SER A 70 12.45 15.09 44.99
CA SER A 70 11.88 15.73 43.79
C SER A 70 12.91 16.57 43.02
N THR A 71 14.14 16.68 43.53
CA THR A 71 15.19 17.51 42.92
C THR A 71 15.71 16.88 41.64
N VAL A 72 15.89 17.70 40.59
CA VAL A 72 16.54 17.31 39.33
C VAL A 72 18.03 17.07 39.57
N ALA A 73 18.60 16.00 39.02
CA ALA A 73 20.02 15.69 39.24
C ALA A 73 20.96 16.70 38.56
N VAL A 74 20.65 17.10 37.32
CA VAL A 74 21.34 18.18 36.60
C VAL A 74 20.32 19.15 35.99
N THR A 75 20.24 20.36 36.55
CA THR A 75 19.40 21.44 36.00
C THR A 75 20.17 22.22 34.93
N ILE A 76 19.54 22.47 33.77
CA ILE A 76 20.12 23.23 32.67
C ILE A 76 19.38 24.57 32.55
N THR A 77 20.14 25.67 32.58
CA THR A 77 19.62 27.04 32.42
C THR A 77 20.48 27.94 31.53
N GLY A 78 21.67 27.48 31.12
CA GLY A 78 22.59 28.23 30.24
C GLY A 78 22.60 27.74 28.80
N ASN A 79 22.73 28.67 27.87
CA ASN A 79 22.94 28.37 26.45
C ASN A 79 24.32 27.74 26.20
N ASN A 80 24.43 26.90 25.17
CA ASN A 80 25.65 26.22 24.75
C ASN A 80 26.27 25.35 25.86
N ALA A 81 25.46 24.88 26.82
CA ALA A 81 25.93 24.01 27.87
C ALA A 81 26.27 22.61 27.32
N SER A 82 27.29 21.97 27.90
CA SER A 82 27.67 20.59 27.55
C SER A 82 27.71 19.70 28.79
N LEU A 83 27.18 18.49 28.71
CA LEU A 83 27.25 17.49 29.77
C LEU A 83 27.78 16.17 29.24
N THR A 84 28.89 15.68 29.79
CA THR A 84 29.47 14.37 29.46
C THR A 84 29.39 13.42 30.65
N ASN A 85 28.63 12.35 30.53
CA ASN A 85 28.59 11.27 31.51
C ASN A 85 29.41 10.06 31.03
N LEU A 86 30.48 9.72 31.73
CA LEU A 86 31.20 8.45 31.55
C LEU A 86 30.94 7.46 32.70
N GLY A 87 30.24 7.89 33.75
CA GLY A 87 29.90 7.09 34.91
C GLY A 87 28.39 6.91 35.03
N THR A 88 27.83 7.16 36.21
CA THR A 88 26.40 7.03 36.49
C THR A 88 25.80 8.37 36.91
N ILE A 89 24.69 8.79 36.29
CA ILE A 89 23.79 9.82 36.83
C ILE A 89 22.46 9.16 37.14
N SER A 90 22.07 9.14 38.41
CA SER A 90 20.87 8.45 38.87
C SER A 90 19.99 9.38 39.70
N GLN A 91 18.71 9.47 39.34
CA GLN A 91 17.67 10.08 40.15
C GLN A 91 16.79 8.98 40.73
N THR A 92 16.79 8.82 42.06
CA THR A 92 16.14 7.68 42.75
C THR A 92 14.80 8.02 43.43
N GLY A 93 14.29 9.22 43.24
CA GLY A 93 12.99 9.68 43.71
C GLY A 93 12.08 10.04 42.53
N SER A 94 11.39 11.18 42.63
CA SER A 94 10.44 11.69 41.62
C SER A 94 11.00 12.84 40.77
N GLY A 95 12.28 13.17 40.94
CA GLY A 95 12.97 14.17 40.13
C GLY A 95 13.49 13.58 38.82
N ARG A 96 13.81 14.44 37.85
CA ARG A 96 14.40 14.03 36.57
C ARG A 96 15.92 13.91 36.65
N VAL A 97 16.55 13.16 35.75
CA VAL A 97 18.02 13.15 35.67
C VAL A 97 18.50 14.49 35.12
N ILE A 98 17.94 14.93 33.99
CA ILE A 98 18.29 16.20 33.34
C ILE A 98 17.01 16.97 33.04
N ARG A 99 16.99 18.27 33.31
CA ARG A 99 15.88 19.14 32.92
C ARG A 99 16.36 20.50 32.43
N ASP A 100 15.88 20.90 31.25
CA ASP A 100 15.78 22.30 30.87
C ASP A 100 14.33 22.75 31.02
N ASN A 101 14.11 23.86 31.73
CA ASN A 101 12.81 24.49 31.88
C ASN A 101 12.81 25.97 31.46
N THR A 102 13.82 26.38 30.71
CA THR A 102 14.11 27.77 30.33
C THR A 102 14.11 27.99 28.83
N GLY A 103 14.35 26.95 28.02
CA GLY A 103 14.40 27.07 26.56
C GLY A 103 15.81 27.33 26.05
N VAL A 104 16.81 26.64 26.60
CA VAL A 104 18.22 26.88 26.25
C VAL A 104 18.52 26.51 24.81
N SER A 105 19.42 27.24 24.17
CA SER A 105 19.93 26.91 22.85
C SER A 105 21.29 26.21 22.94
N GLY A 106 21.56 25.27 22.04
CA GLY A 106 22.88 24.66 21.85
C GLY A 106 23.30 23.67 22.93
N LEU A 107 22.34 23.03 23.63
CA LEU A 107 22.66 22.01 24.63
C LEU A 107 23.26 20.76 23.96
N MET A 108 24.40 20.30 24.44
CA MET A 108 25.00 19.03 24.03
C MET A 108 25.10 18.08 25.22
N ILE A 109 24.58 16.87 25.07
CA ILE A 109 24.65 15.84 26.12
C ILE A 109 25.25 14.58 25.51
N THR A 110 26.22 14.00 26.20
CA THR A 110 26.85 12.74 25.81
C THR A 110 26.80 11.76 26.98
N ASN A 111 26.14 10.62 26.79
CA ASN A 111 26.13 9.50 27.72
C ASN A 111 26.99 8.36 27.19
N GLY A 112 28.17 8.18 27.77
CA GLY A 112 29.17 7.21 27.35
C GLY A 112 30.13 7.75 26.30
N SER A 113 30.77 6.85 25.57
CA SER A 113 31.61 7.16 24.41
C SER A 113 31.75 5.92 23.54
N ILE A 114 32.41 6.03 22.39
CA ILE A 114 32.72 4.88 21.53
C ILE A 114 33.48 3.74 22.26
N THR A 115 34.23 4.06 23.31
CA THR A 115 34.94 3.08 24.14
C THR A 115 34.28 2.83 25.50
N ASN A 116 33.12 3.42 25.77
CA ASN A 116 32.43 3.31 27.05
C ASN A 116 30.90 3.22 26.87
N SER A 117 30.40 1.99 26.78
CA SER A 117 28.96 1.67 26.72
C SER A 117 28.35 1.37 28.08
N THR A 118 29.11 1.47 29.19
CA THR A 118 28.60 1.17 30.54
C THR A 118 28.10 2.41 31.29
N ALA A 119 28.30 3.61 30.73
CA ALA A 119 27.74 4.84 31.29
C ALA A 119 26.22 4.75 31.41
N LEU A 120 25.67 5.19 32.55
CA LEU A 120 24.26 5.06 32.89
C LEU A 120 23.64 6.41 33.24
N MET A 121 22.51 6.73 32.61
CA MET A 121 21.55 7.71 33.12
C MET A 121 20.26 6.98 33.51
N GLN A 122 19.78 7.15 34.74
CA GLN A 122 18.60 6.43 35.22
C GLN A 122 17.68 7.30 36.07
N ALA A 123 16.38 7.30 35.76
CA ALA A 123 15.34 7.90 36.57
C ALA A 123 14.46 6.81 37.20
N ALA A 124 14.12 6.94 38.48
CA ALA A 124 13.23 6.02 39.17
C ALA A 124 11.76 6.22 38.79
N ASP A 125 11.31 7.48 38.71
CA ASP A 125 9.89 7.78 38.53
C ASP A 125 9.63 9.16 37.88
N ALA A 126 10.47 9.53 36.92
CA ALA A 126 10.35 10.73 36.09
C ALA A 126 11.15 10.54 34.79
N ASP A 127 11.11 11.52 33.90
CA ASP A 127 11.89 11.46 32.66
C ASP A 127 13.41 11.40 32.95
N VAL A 128 14.16 10.65 32.13
CA VAL A 128 15.63 10.75 32.17
C VAL A 128 16.04 12.15 31.73
N ILE A 129 15.57 12.61 30.57
CA ILE A 129 15.79 13.98 30.12
C ILE A 129 14.50 14.62 29.65
N GLN A 130 14.23 15.85 30.12
CA GLN A 130 13.12 16.67 29.63
C GLN A 130 13.56 18.06 29.20
N MET A 131 13.16 18.47 27.99
CA MET A 131 13.21 19.85 27.52
C MET A 131 11.80 20.44 27.58
N ALA A 132 11.50 21.22 28.61
CA ALA A 132 10.14 21.62 28.95
C ALA A 132 9.68 22.96 28.33
N LYS A 133 10.51 23.59 27.50
CA LYS A 133 10.22 24.90 26.89
C LYS A 133 10.73 25.00 25.45
N SER A 134 9.91 25.57 24.58
CA SER A 134 10.34 26.07 23.28
C SER A 134 10.98 27.47 23.45
N PRO A 135 12.00 27.85 22.64
CA PRO A 135 12.60 27.12 21.52
C PRO A 135 13.89 26.36 21.91
N ALA A 136 13.85 25.51 22.94
CA ALA A 136 15.04 24.77 23.36
C ALA A 136 15.67 24.01 22.19
N SER A 137 17.00 23.96 22.14
CA SER A 137 17.72 23.10 21.21
C SER A 137 18.73 22.21 21.91
N VAL A 138 18.76 20.95 21.50
CA VAL A 138 19.50 19.88 22.16
C VAL A 138 20.02 18.86 21.13
N THR A 139 21.25 18.42 21.32
CA THR A 139 21.82 17.21 20.71
C THR A 139 22.15 16.22 21.83
N LEU A 140 21.53 15.05 21.78
CA LEU A 140 21.73 13.97 22.75
C LEU A 140 22.45 12.81 22.07
N ASP A 141 23.67 12.51 22.51
CA ASP A 141 24.47 11.38 22.07
C ASP A 141 24.49 10.29 23.15
N ASN A 142 23.96 9.11 22.84
CA ASN A 142 23.96 7.97 23.75
C ASN A 142 24.77 6.80 23.17
N TYR A 143 25.86 6.46 23.85
CA TYR A 143 26.64 5.24 23.66
C TYR A 143 26.40 4.22 24.78
N GLY A 144 25.91 4.69 25.93
CA GLY A 144 25.63 3.88 27.12
C GLY A 144 24.16 3.52 27.28
N GLN A 145 23.69 3.51 28.52
CA GLN A 145 22.32 3.16 28.89
C GLN A 145 21.59 4.39 29.44
N MET A 146 20.38 4.65 28.94
CA MET A 146 19.44 5.61 29.49
C MET A 146 18.14 4.89 29.83
N ILE A 147 17.74 4.89 31.11
CA ILE A 147 16.65 4.04 31.61
C ILE A 147 15.65 4.86 32.44
N SER A 148 14.40 4.89 32.00
CA SER A 148 13.27 5.35 32.82
C SER A 148 12.58 4.14 33.45
N LEU A 149 12.66 4.01 34.77
CA LEU A 149 12.03 2.90 35.50
C LEU A 149 10.53 3.12 35.75
N ASN A 150 10.08 4.38 35.79
CA ASN A 150 8.68 4.79 35.87
C ASN A 150 7.84 3.97 36.88
N ALA A 151 8.31 3.87 38.13
CA ALA A 151 7.72 3.00 39.15
C ALA A 151 6.21 3.26 39.40
N SER A 152 5.73 4.49 39.20
CA SER A 152 4.33 4.88 39.32
C SER A 152 3.48 4.59 38.09
N ALA A 153 4.10 4.20 36.97
CA ALA A 153 3.48 4.18 35.64
C ALA A 153 2.89 5.54 35.22
N GLY A 154 3.46 6.66 35.71
CA GLY A 154 3.00 8.03 35.45
C GLY A 154 3.34 8.60 34.07
N GLY A 155 3.78 7.76 33.12
CA GLY A 155 4.21 8.19 31.79
C GLY A 155 5.55 8.93 31.80
N SER A 156 6.59 8.34 32.38
CA SER A 156 7.95 8.91 32.41
C SER A 156 8.81 8.39 31.26
N GLN A 157 9.24 9.26 30.34
CA GLN A 157 10.01 8.89 29.15
C GLN A 157 11.52 8.71 29.43
N VAL A 158 12.26 8.11 28.50
CA VAL A 158 13.73 8.33 28.46
C VAL A 158 13.99 9.75 27.99
N VAL A 159 13.42 10.11 26.84
CA VAL A 159 13.59 11.43 26.21
C VAL A 159 12.23 12.09 26.05
N ASP A 160 12.00 13.20 26.74
CA ASP A 160 10.82 14.06 26.56
C ASP A 160 11.23 15.43 25.99
N PHE A 161 11.19 15.54 24.67
CA PHE A 161 11.41 16.78 23.92
C PHE A 161 10.10 17.35 23.34
N ASN A 162 8.95 16.83 23.74
CA ASN A 162 7.65 17.16 23.16
C ASN A 162 7.33 18.67 23.18
N ALA A 163 7.84 19.40 24.18
CA ALA A 163 7.58 20.83 24.32
C ALA A 163 8.46 21.73 23.41
N ILE A 164 9.36 21.15 22.60
CA ILE A 164 10.15 21.90 21.62
C ILE A 164 9.33 22.10 20.35
N LEU A 165 8.93 23.34 20.05
CA LEU A 165 8.07 23.67 18.91
C LEU A 165 8.82 24.28 17.72
N SER A 166 10.05 24.76 17.92
CA SER A 166 10.85 25.40 16.85
C SER A 166 12.36 25.28 17.00
N GLY A 167 12.88 24.83 18.14
CA GLY A 167 14.32 24.61 18.33
C GLY A 167 14.77 23.26 17.76
N SER A 168 16.04 23.19 17.32
CA SER A 168 16.64 21.94 16.81
C SER A 168 16.75 20.90 17.90
N ASN A 169 16.20 19.71 17.69
CA ASN A 169 16.29 18.60 18.65
C ASN A 169 16.71 17.31 17.95
N VAL A 170 17.82 16.74 18.40
CA VAL A 170 18.46 15.57 17.77
C VAL A 170 18.78 14.53 18.84
N VAL A 171 18.35 13.29 18.61
CA VAL A 171 18.64 12.13 19.45
C VAL A 171 19.48 11.15 18.64
N ASN A 172 20.69 10.86 19.08
CA ASN A 172 21.60 9.88 18.49
C ASN A 172 21.81 8.73 19.47
N ASN A 173 21.20 7.57 19.20
CA ASN A 173 21.46 6.34 19.93
C ASN A 173 22.44 5.49 19.11
N TYR A 174 23.71 5.48 19.50
CA TYR A 174 24.77 4.79 18.77
C TYR A 174 24.71 3.27 18.96
N ALA A 175 25.44 2.53 18.12
CA ALA A 175 25.51 1.08 18.21
C ALA A 175 25.92 0.60 19.62
N GLY A 176 25.14 -0.32 20.18
CA GLY A 176 25.29 -0.80 21.56
C GLY A 176 24.63 0.10 22.63
N GLY A 177 24.20 1.31 22.28
CA GLY A 177 23.45 2.20 23.16
C GLY A 177 22.04 1.68 23.42
N LEU A 178 21.54 1.88 24.64
CA LEU A 178 20.20 1.51 25.08
C LEU A 178 19.44 2.74 25.57
N MET A 179 18.23 2.95 25.03
CA MET A 179 17.21 3.81 25.61
C MET A 179 16.01 2.95 25.97
N LYS A 180 15.69 2.84 27.26
CA LYS A 180 14.63 1.97 27.76
C LYS A 180 13.64 2.69 28.68
N ALA A 181 12.35 2.63 28.36
CA ALA A 181 11.26 3.09 29.23
C ALA A 181 10.34 1.94 29.65
N TYR A 182 9.83 2.03 30.87
CA TYR A 182 8.74 1.17 31.36
C TYR A 182 7.45 1.98 31.44
N GLU A 183 6.32 1.39 31.02
CA GLU A 183 4.97 1.97 31.07
C GLU A 183 4.88 3.41 30.51
N ALA A 184 5.70 3.72 29.52
CA ALA A 184 5.79 5.02 28.87
C ALA A 184 6.48 4.86 27.51
N ASP A 185 6.36 5.90 26.68
CA ASP A 185 7.14 5.99 25.45
C ASP A 185 8.62 6.14 25.77
N ALA A 186 9.50 5.54 24.96
CA ALA A 186 10.93 5.72 25.19
C ALA A 186 11.39 7.12 24.75
N VAL A 187 11.01 7.55 23.54
CA VAL A 187 11.44 8.84 22.97
C VAL A 187 10.24 9.63 22.45
N ARG A 188 10.08 10.87 22.92
CA ARG A 188 9.16 11.86 22.37
C ARG A 188 9.92 13.05 21.78
N PRO A 189 10.13 13.10 20.45
CA PRO A 189 10.81 14.22 19.81
C PRO A 189 9.93 15.48 19.75
N GLY A 190 10.56 16.65 19.64
CA GLY A 190 9.88 17.92 19.36
C GLY A 190 9.69 18.16 17.87
N VAL A 191 8.97 19.21 17.47
CA VAL A 191 8.75 19.58 16.05
C VAL A 191 10.05 19.58 15.26
N ASN A 192 10.03 18.99 14.05
CA ASN A 192 11.19 18.77 13.17
C ASN A 192 12.35 17.98 13.81
N GLY A 193 12.07 17.22 14.87
CA GLY A 193 13.06 16.43 15.59
C GLY A 193 13.63 15.29 14.74
N VAL A 194 14.90 14.95 15.01
CA VAL A 194 15.60 13.85 14.33
C VAL A 194 16.00 12.79 15.35
N VAL A 195 15.59 11.54 15.11
CA VAL A 195 15.99 10.37 15.90
C VAL A 195 16.85 9.46 15.04
N ASN A 196 18.15 9.37 15.33
CA ASN A 196 19.09 8.45 14.69
C ASN A 196 19.37 7.28 15.62
N ASN A 197 19.02 6.07 15.21
CA ASN A 197 19.15 4.87 16.03
C ASN A 197 19.99 3.80 15.35
N ALA A 198 21.17 3.53 15.88
CA ALA A 198 21.98 2.33 15.62
C ALA A 198 22.01 1.36 16.83
N GLY A 199 21.50 1.78 17.98
CA GLY A 199 21.36 0.94 19.18
C GLY A 199 19.93 0.40 19.35
N THR A 200 19.50 0.27 20.60
CA THR A 200 18.13 -0.14 20.95
C THR A 200 17.36 1.01 21.60
N ILE A 201 16.19 1.33 21.04
CA ILE A 201 15.14 2.12 21.67
C ILE A 201 14.01 1.15 22.00
N GLN A 202 13.64 1.06 23.27
CA GLN A 202 12.67 0.09 23.76
C GLN A 202 11.71 0.70 24.77
N SER A 203 10.41 0.50 24.56
CA SER A 203 9.41 0.64 25.62
C SER A 203 8.89 -0.73 26.04
N ILE A 204 8.55 -0.88 27.31
CA ILE A 204 7.96 -2.10 27.87
C ILE A 204 6.68 -1.74 28.60
N THR A 205 5.60 -2.47 28.33
CA THR A 205 4.37 -2.39 29.12
C THR A 205 3.92 -3.78 29.53
N THR A 206 3.39 -3.89 30.75
CA THR A 206 2.71 -5.07 31.29
C THR A 206 1.20 -4.91 31.26
N ALA A 207 0.71 -3.67 31.16
CA ALA A 207 -0.70 -3.31 31.12
C ALA A 207 -1.25 -3.09 29.70
N GLY A 208 -0.39 -3.12 28.66
CA GLY A 208 -0.79 -2.84 27.27
C GLY A 208 -1.11 -1.37 27.00
N SER A 209 -0.62 -0.46 27.84
CA SER A 209 -0.92 0.99 27.80
C SER A 209 -0.12 1.75 26.74
N SER A 210 -0.25 3.09 26.72
CA SER A 210 0.45 4.01 25.80
C SER A 210 1.99 3.96 25.96
N SER A 211 2.64 2.91 25.46
CA SER A 211 4.08 2.69 25.60
C SER A 211 4.67 2.31 24.26
N ASP A 212 5.14 3.32 23.54
CA ASP A 212 5.66 3.21 22.19
C ASP A 212 7.18 3.43 22.15
N GLY A 213 7.86 2.91 21.14
CA GLY A 213 9.31 3.11 21.01
C GLY A 213 9.63 4.60 20.80
N VAL A 214 8.99 5.18 19.79
CA VAL A 214 9.02 6.62 19.49
C VAL A 214 7.59 7.13 19.37
N ASP A 215 7.27 8.22 20.04
CA ASP A 215 5.96 8.86 19.97
C ASP A 215 6.11 10.34 19.60
N ALA A 216 5.74 10.68 18.36
CA ALA A 216 5.78 12.05 17.87
C ALA A 216 4.66 12.93 18.42
N GLN A 217 3.68 12.36 19.14
CA GLN A 217 2.50 13.08 19.61
C GLN A 217 1.84 13.80 18.43
N ASN A 218 1.65 15.12 18.53
CA ASN A 218 1.19 15.96 17.42
C ASN A 218 2.30 16.77 16.75
N ASN A 219 3.57 16.51 17.07
CA ASN A 219 4.70 17.21 16.48
C ASN A 219 4.93 16.71 15.04
N SER A 220 4.83 17.64 14.09
CA SER A 220 5.04 17.37 12.67
C SER A 220 6.50 17.56 12.26
N GLY A 221 6.88 16.96 11.12
CA GLY A 221 8.21 17.09 10.51
C GLY A 221 9.27 16.15 11.12
N ILE A 222 8.88 15.20 11.97
CA ILE A 222 9.82 14.28 12.60
C ILE A 222 10.48 13.37 11.57
N THR A 223 11.79 13.15 11.74
CA THR A 223 12.54 12.15 10.98
C THR A 223 13.11 11.08 11.92
N VAL A 224 12.77 9.82 11.67
CA VAL A 224 13.32 8.66 12.38
C VAL A 224 14.19 7.86 11.42
N ASN A 225 15.48 7.78 11.72
CA ASN A 225 16.47 7.00 10.98
C ASN A 225 16.88 5.79 11.81
N ASN A 226 16.28 4.63 11.54
CA ASN A 226 16.71 3.36 12.09
C ASN A 226 17.80 2.75 11.19
N LEU A 227 19.03 2.73 11.70
CA LEU A 227 20.22 2.29 10.99
C LEU A 227 20.35 0.76 11.03
N SER A 228 21.35 0.21 10.33
CA SER A 228 21.46 -1.24 10.07
C SER A 228 21.54 -2.14 11.30
N THR A 229 21.98 -1.63 12.44
CA THR A 229 22.00 -2.35 13.73
C THR A 229 20.89 -1.88 14.68
N GLY A 230 20.09 -0.92 14.25
CA GLY A 230 19.08 -0.26 15.06
C GLY A 230 17.87 -1.14 15.32
N ILE A 231 17.44 -1.18 16.59
CA ILE A 231 16.18 -1.77 17.02
C ILE A 231 15.32 -0.67 17.63
N ILE A 232 14.10 -0.50 17.11
CA ILE A 232 13.02 0.25 17.75
C ILE A 232 11.92 -0.74 18.09
N GLU A 233 11.67 -0.93 19.38
CA GLU A 233 10.68 -1.89 19.88
C GLU A 233 9.71 -1.19 20.83
N GLY A 234 8.45 -1.19 20.46
CA GLY A 234 7.38 -0.66 21.28
C GLY A 234 6.66 -1.73 22.06
N GLY A 235 6.37 -1.48 23.33
CA GLY A 235 5.48 -2.32 24.13
C GLY A 235 4.09 -2.45 23.50
N ARG A 236 3.61 -1.37 22.84
CA ARG A 236 2.42 -1.35 21.97
C ARG A 236 2.83 -1.17 20.51
N HIS A 237 3.00 0.07 20.03
CA HIS A 237 3.48 0.39 18.68
C HIS A 237 4.95 0.77 18.69
N ALA A 238 5.69 0.43 17.62
CA ALA A 238 7.10 0.85 17.58
C ALA A 238 7.24 2.37 17.43
N ILE A 239 6.47 2.95 16.51
CA ILE A 239 6.45 4.39 16.23
C ILE A 239 5.01 4.86 16.13
N THR A 240 4.67 5.94 16.83
CA THR A 240 3.35 6.58 16.77
C THR A 240 3.44 8.10 16.57
N GLY A 241 2.31 8.72 16.24
CA GLY A 241 2.13 10.16 16.08
C GLY A 241 0.88 10.47 15.28
N GLY A 242 0.45 11.72 15.23
CA GLY A 242 -0.75 12.03 14.46
C GLY A 242 -1.09 13.50 14.36
N ALA A 243 -1.93 13.82 13.37
CA ALA A 243 -2.47 15.17 13.26
C ALA A 243 -3.30 15.50 14.51
N LEU A 244 -3.23 16.73 15.00
CA LEU A 244 -4.03 17.15 16.15
C LEU A 244 -5.54 17.14 15.84
N ASN A 245 -5.89 17.46 14.58
CA ASN A 245 -7.25 17.52 14.07
C ASN A 245 -7.23 17.56 12.54
N SER A 246 -8.41 17.53 11.92
CA SER A 246 -8.57 17.51 10.46
C SER A 246 -8.02 18.74 9.72
N THR A 247 -7.75 19.85 10.40
CA THR A 247 -7.18 21.07 9.80
C THR A 247 -5.66 21.17 9.94
N SER A 248 -5.05 20.31 10.75
CA SER A 248 -3.62 20.33 11.03
C SER A 248 -2.86 19.47 10.04
N SER A 249 -1.81 20.02 9.42
CA SER A 249 -0.90 19.22 8.60
C SER A 249 0.05 18.41 9.47
N PHE A 250 0.21 17.13 9.16
CA PHE A 250 1.15 16.24 9.83
C PHE A 250 2.03 15.53 8.81
N THR A 251 3.34 15.56 9.05
CA THR A 251 4.31 14.86 8.23
C THR A 251 5.30 14.12 9.12
N MET A 252 5.72 12.96 8.67
CA MET A 252 6.76 12.17 9.33
C MET A 252 7.55 11.39 8.28
N THR A 253 8.85 11.24 8.50
CA THR A 253 9.72 10.41 7.67
C THR A 253 10.32 9.29 8.51
N VAL A 254 10.17 8.05 8.06
CA VAL A 254 10.77 6.88 8.70
C VAL A 254 11.68 6.18 7.69
N ASN A 255 12.98 6.15 7.98
CA ASN A 255 13.99 5.43 7.20
C ASN A 255 14.45 4.21 8.01
N ASN A 256 14.14 3.02 7.54
CA ASN A 256 14.59 1.76 8.14
C ASN A 256 15.61 1.09 7.22
N SER A 257 16.88 1.15 7.59
CA SER A 257 17.97 0.60 6.80
C SER A 257 17.90 -0.93 6.74
N ALA A 258 18.55 -1.53 5.73
CA ALA A 258 18.75 -2.98 5.71
C ALA A 258 19.45 -3.44 7.00
N GLY A 259 18.89 -4.47 7.64
CA GLY A 259 19.30 -4.97 8.97
C GLY A 259 18.59 -4.30 10.15
N GLY A 260 18.03 -3.10 9.97
CA GLY A 260 17.27 -2.40 10.99
C GLY A 260 15.92 -3.07 11.28
N ILE A 261 15.50 -3.02 12.53
CA ILE A 261 14.23 -3.59 12.99
C ILE A 261 13.37 -2.55 13.69
N ILE A 262 12.12 -2.41 13.23
CA ILE A 262 11.06 -1.63 13.86
C ILE A 262 9.93 -2.61 14.18
N ARG A 263 9.54 -2.72 15.45
CA ARG A 263 8.49 -3.67 15.85
C ARG A 263 7.55 -3.18 16.95
N GLY A 264 6.25 -3.33 16.73
CA GLY A 264 5.21 -3.23 17.75
C GLY A 264 4.94 -4.61 18.35
N MET A 265 4.98 -4.73 19.68
CA MET A 265 4.82 -6.01 20.37
C MET A 265 3.36 -6.35 20.69
N ASN A 266 2.51 -5.32 20.82
CA ASN A 266 1.07 -5.42 21.01
C ASN A 266 0.35 -4.30 20.24
N GLY A 267 0.72 -4.13 18.97
CA GLY A 267 0.28 -3.05 18.12
C GLY A 267 1.08 -3.03 16.82
N SER A 268 0.80 -2.01 16.01
CA SER A 268 1.45 -1.81 14.72
C SER A 268 2.96 -1.49 14.80
N GLY A 269 3.69 -1.81 13.73
CA GLY A 269 5.07 -1.35 13.56
C GLY A 269 5.10 0.18 13.51
N LEU A 270 4.28 0.77 12.65
CA LEU A 270 3.99 2.21 12.59
C LEU A 270 2.48 2.39 12.77
N ASN A 271 2.04 3.28 13.66
CA ASN A 271 0.64 3.69 13.80
C ASN A 271 0.52 5.21 13.75
N LEU A 272 0.01 5.80 12.67
CA LEU A 272 -0.06 7.24 12.50
C LEU A 272 -1.49 7.73 12.32
N ASP A 273 -2.05 8.31 13.37
CA ASP A 273 -3.44 8.74 13.42
C ASP A 273 -3.66 10.03 12.62
N GLY A 274 -4.68 10.03 11.78
CA GLY A 274 -4.94 11.06 10.78
C GLY A 274 -6.42 11.27 10.55
N PHE A 275 -6.75 12.16 9.62
CA PHE A 275 -8.15 12.49 9.33
C PHE A 275 -8.44 12.71 7.84
N ASN A 276 -7.40 12.97 7.04
CA ASN A 276 -7.51 13.31 5.62
C ASN A 276 -6.11 13.46 4.99
N ALA A 277 -6.08 14.01 3.77
CA ALA A 277 -4.89 14.27 2.97
C ALA A 277 -3.88 15.28 3.56
N ASN A 278 -4.21 15.97 4.65
CA ASN A 278 -3.25 16.85 5.36
C ASN A 278 -2.19 16.06 6.13
N GLN A 279 -2.39 14.75 6.31
CA GLN A 279 -1.38 13.84 6.84
C GLN A 279 -0.66 13.14 5.67
N VAL A 280 0.67 13.26 5.63
CA VAL A 280 1.52 12.57 4.65
C VAL A 280 2.74 11.95 5.35
N VAL A 281 2.82 10.62 5.35
CA VAL A 281 3.93 9.87 5.98
C VAL A 281 4.82 9.26 4.90
N THR A 282 6.13 9.48 4.99
CA THR A 282 7.11 8.88 4.07
C THR A 282 7.84 7.74 4.76
N VAL A 283 7.86 6.56 4.14
CA VAL A 283 8.53 5.37 4.67
C VAL A 283 9.50 4.82 3.64
N VAL A 284 10.77 4.72 3.99
CA VAL A 284 11.79 4.01 3.19
C VAL A 284 12.24 2.81 3.99
N ASN A 285 11.83 1.61 3.58
CA ASN A 285 12.11 0.38 4.29
C ASN A 285 13.01 -0.56 3.49
N GLY A 286 14.24 -0.77 3.96
CA GLY A 286 15.12 -1.87 3.56
C GLY A 286 15.26 -2.96 4.63
N GLY A 287 14.75 -2.74 5.84
CA GLY A 287 14.83 -3.66 6.98
C GLY A 287 13.51 -4.40 7.26
N LEU A 288 13.27 -4.70 8.53
CA LEU A 288 12.00 -5.26 9.02
C LEU A 288 11.16 -4.18 9.71
N ILE A 289 9.92 -3.99 9.26
CA ILE A 289 8.87 -3.31 10.00
C ILE A 289 7.79 -4.36 10.30
N THR A 290 7.44 -4.53 11.58
CA THR A 290 6.41 -5.51 11.95
C THR A 290 5.50 -5.02 13.06
N GLY A 291 4.22 -5.34 12.99
CA GLY A 291 3.30 -5.24 14.12
C GLY A 291 2.83 -6.62 14.57
N ASN A 292 2.37 -6.69 15.82
CA ASN A 292 1.82 -7.87 16.45
C ASN A 292 0.63 -7.48 17.33
N GLY A 293 -0.59 -7.79 16.90
CA GLY A 293 -1.78 -7.50 17.68
C GLY A 293 -2.06 -8.62 18.66
N VAL A 294 -1.93 -8.35 19.96
CA VAL A 294 -2.34 -9.25 21.04
C VAL A 294 -3.72 -8.85 21.57
N THR A 295 -3.96 -7.56 21.73
CA THR A 295 -5.25 -6.99 22.20
C THR A 295 -5.87 -5.98 21.23
N GLY A 296 -5.25 -5.75 20.08
CA GLY A 296 -5.71 -4.83 19.04
C GLY A 296 -5.23 -5.26 17.66
N ASP A 297 -5.23 -4.33 16.72
CA ASP A 297 -4.56 -4.51 15.42
C ASP A 297 -3.03 -4.66 15.61
N GLY A 298 -2.40 -5.21 14.58
CA GLY A 298 -0.98 -5.57 14.62
C GLY A 298 -0.28 -5.22 13.34
N ASP A 299 -0.69 -4.13 12.71
CA ASP A 299 -0.32 -3.87 11.33
C ASP A 299 1.17 -3.63 11.16
N GLY A 300 1.72 -3.98 10.00
CA GLY A 300 3.09 -3.55 9.69
C GLY A 300 3.16 -2.02 9.72
N VAL A 301 2.28 -1.38 8.95
CA VAL A 301 2.11 0.06 8.86
C VAL A 301 0.62 0.38 8.84
N ASP A 302 0.17 1.19 9.80
CA ASP A 302 -1.17 1.77 9.81
C ASP A 302 -1.06 3.30 9.77
N VAL A 303 -1.63 3.92 8.74
CA VAL A 303 -1.64 5.37 8.54
C VAL A 303 -2.98 5.78 7.96
N ASP A 304 -3.83 6.39 8.78
CA ASP A 304 -5.14 6.90 8.36
C ASP A 304 -5.08 7.77 7.10
N GLY A 305 -4.08 8.64 6.99
CA GLY A 305 -3.88 9.59 5.90
C GLY A 305 -3.21 9.02 4.64
N LEU A 306 -2.32 9.81 4.04
CA LEU A 306 -1.60 9.43 2.83
C LEU A 306 -0.19 8.93 3.15
N VAL A 307 0.30 8.01 2.34
CA VAL A 307 1.68 7.52 2.45
C VAL A 307 2.50 7.69 1.17
N ASN A 308 3.82 7.74 1.33
CA ASN A 308 4.81 7.48 0.29
C ASN A 308 5.76 6.38 0.77
N ILE A 309 5.52 5.14 0.38
CA ILE A 309 6.28 3.97 0.81
C ILE A 309 7.19 3.48 -0.32
N THR A 310 8.48 3.31 -0.03
CA THR A 310 9.41 2.50 -0.83
C THR A 310 9.89 1.34 0.02
N ASN A 311 9.48 0.12 -0.34
CA ASN A 311 9.81 -1.10 0.39
C ASN A 311 10.71 -2.02 -0.44
N THR A 312 11.94 -2.21 0.00
CA THR A 312 12.85 -3.27 -0.47
C THR A 312 13.08 -4.35 0.60
N GLY A 313 12.62 -4.11 1.83
CA GLY A 313 12.71 -5.02 2.97
C GLY A 313 11.42 -5.82 3.19
N THR A 314 11.03 -5.99 4.45
CA THR A 314 9.78 -6.64 4.87
C THR A 314 8.92 -5.67 5.67
N ILE A 315 7.65 -5.56 5.28
CA ILE A 315 6.58 -4.96 6.09
C ILE A 315 5.57 -6.07 6.38
N ARG A 316 5.28 -6.31 7.66
CA ARG A 316 4.49 -7.47 8.08
C ARG A 316 3.58 -7.19 9.26
N SER A 317 2.33 -7.63 9.18
CA SER A 317 1.60 -7.99 10.42
C SER A 317 1.80 -9.47 10.71
N ILE A 318 2.09 -9.80 11.98
CA ILE A 318 2.17 -11.21 12.41
C ILE A 318 0.86 -11.72 13.03
N ASN A 319 0.01 -10.84 13.53
CA ASN A 319 -1.27 -11.17 14.13
C ASN A 319 -2.13 -9.92 14.36
N ALA A 320 -3.43 -10.10 14.51
CA ALA A 320 -4.35 -9.09 15.04
C ALA A 320 -5.36 -9.73 15.99
N TYR A 321 -6.02 -8.91 16.80
CA TYR A 321 -7.06 -9.32 17.72
C TYR A 321 -8.15 -8.27 17.81
N SER A 322 -9.40 -8.73 17.91
CA SER A 322 -10.56 -7.91 18.23
C SER A 322 -11.39 -8.61 19.31
N ALA A 323 -12.14 -7.83 20.08
CA ALA A 323 -13.14 -8.41 20.97
C ALA A 323 -14.17 -9.20 20.14
N PRO A 324 -14.67 -10.37 20.60
CA PRO A 324 -15.59 -11.20 19.80
C PRO A 324 -16.83 -10.47 19.27
N SER A 325 -17.34 -9.47 20.00
CA SER A 325 -18.50 -8.67 19.60
C SER A 325 -18.20 -7.65 18.49
N ALA A 326 -16.92 -7.35 18.22
CA ALA A 326 -16.49 -6.38 17.22
C ALA A 326 -16.34 -6.98 15.81
N GLY A 327 -16.54 -8.29 15.65
CA GLY A 327 -16.31 -8.99 14.38
C GLY A 327 -14.85 -9.41 14.20
N LEU A 328 -14.45 -9.69 12.97
CA LEU A 328 -13.08 -10.11 12.67
C LEU A 328 -12.11 -8.94 12.81
N ALA A 329 -10.96 -9.20 13.40
CA ALA A 329 -9.80 -8.33 13.32
C ALA A 329 -9.13 -8.44 11.95
N TYR A 330 -8.50 -7.35 11.52
CA TYR A 330 -7.73 -7.32 10.30
C TYR A 330 -6.25 -7.21 10.67
N SER A 331 -5.47 -8.10 10.07
CA SER A 331 -4.04 -8.26 10.33
C SER A 331 -3.31 -7.89 9.06
N GLU A 332 -2.93 -6.62 8.94
CA GLU A 332 -2.54 -6.03 7.66
C GLU A 332 -1.05 -5.76 7.55
N GLY A 333 -0.46 -6.10 6.41
CA GLY A 333 0.88 -5.60 6.12
C GLY A 333 0.88 -4.06 6.13
N ILE A 334 -0.06 -3.46 5.41
CA ILE A 334 -0.24 -2.01 5.31
C ILE A 334 -1.74 -1.66 5.33
N SER A 335 -2.16 -0.69 6.14
CA SER A 335 -3.48 -0.04 6.13
C SER A 335 -3.30 1.46 5.89
N VAL A 336 -3.87 2.01 4.80
CA VAL A 336 -3.70 3.43 4.44
C VAL A 336 -4.90 4.09 3.74
N GLY A 337 -5.07 5.40 3.95
CA GLY A 337 -6.07 6.25 3.25
C GLY A 337 -5.78 6.58 1.79
N GLY A 338 -4.58 6.26 1.30
CA GLY A 338 -4.16 6.45 -0.08
C GLY A 338 -2.66 6.75 -0.21
N GLY A 339 -2.25 7.32 -1.34
CA GLY A 339 -0.86 7.66 -1.63
C GLY A 339 -0.13 6.63 -2.49
N THR A 340 1.19 6.54 -2.37
CA THR A 340 2.03 5.71 -3.25
C THR A 340 2.75 4.63 -2.46
N ILE A 341 2.70 3.39 -2.96
CA ILE A 341 3.45 2.24 -2.42
C ILE A 341 4.25 1.62 -3.56
N ILE A 342 5.58 1.63 -3.45
CA ILE A 342 6.50 0.98 -4.37
C ILE A 342 7.15 -0.19 -3.63
N ASN A 343 6.90 -1.41 -4.08
CA ASN A 343 7.37 -2.63 -3.44
C ASN A 343 8.30 -3.42 -4.36
N SER A 344 9.49 -3.76 -3.89
CA SER A 344 10.34 -4.82 -4.46
C SER A 344 10.75 -5.85 -3.40
N GLY A 345 10.26 -5.71 -2.17
CA GLY A 345 10.44 -6.65 -1.06
C GLY A 345 9.15 -7.42 -0.74
N THR A 346 8.91 -7.67 0.54
CA THR A 346 7.72 -8.39 1.03
C THR A 346 6.78 -7.45 1.78
N ILE A 347 5.50 -7.49 1.44
CA ILE A 347 4.39 -6.94 2.22
C ILE A 347 3.42 -8.09 2.51
N GLU A 348 3.17 -8.39 3.79
CA GLU A 348 2.25 -9.47 4.13
C GLU A 348 1.46 -9.27 5.43
N GLY A 349 0.19 -9.67 5.39
CA GLY A 349 -0.64 -9.81 6.59
C GLY A 349 -0.78 -11.28 6.95
N LEU A 350 -0.20 -11.65 8.08
CA LEU A 350 -0.28 -12.98 8.67
C LEU A 350 -1.18 -12.98 9.89
N VAL A 351 -1.69 -14.14 10.24
CA VAL A 351 -2.51 -14.43 11.41
C VAL A 351 -1.83 -15.58 12.14
N ALA A 352 -1.69 -15.45 13.46
CA ALA A 352 -1.07 -16.46 14.28
C ALA A 352 -1.85 -17.80 14.17
N THR A 353 -1.12 -18.91 14.18
CA THR A 353 -1.72 -20.25 14.13
C THR A 353 -2.77 -20.42 15.23
N GLY A 354 -3.97 -20.83 14.85
CA GLY A 354 -5.09 -21.05 15.78
C GLY A 354 -5.94 -19.82 16.06
N ASN A 355 -5.54 -18.63 15.61
CA ASN A 355 -6.36 -17.44 15.70
C ASN A 355 -7.46 -17.48 14.62
N THR A 356 -8.71 -17.62 15.06
CA THR A 356 -9.92 -17.63 14.20
C THR A 356 -10.69 -16.32 14.24
N ASN A 357 -10.22 -15.35 15.04
CA ASN A 357 -10.82 -14.03 15.20
C ASN A 357 -10.22 -13.00 14.23
N ALA A 358 -9.13 -13.32 13.54
CA ALA A 358 -8.48 -12.41 12.59
C ALA A 358 -8.37 -12.99 11.18
N VAL A 359 -8.25 -12.09 10.20
CA VAL A 359 -7.87 -12.42 8.83
C VAL A 359 -6.66 -11.61 8.39
N GLY A 360 -5.82 -12.21 7.54
CA GLY A 360 -4.56 -11.62 7.09
C GLY A 360 -4.68 -11.00 5.71
N ARG A 361 -4.36 -9.71 5.59
CA ARG A 361 -4.39 -8.93 4.34
C ARG A 361 -3.04 -8.32 4.02
N GLY A 362 -2.66 -8.26 2.74
CA GLY A 362 -1.41 -7.61 2.36
C GLY A 362 -1.50 -6.09 2.53
N ILE A 363 -2.38 -5.45 1.76
CA ILE A 363 -2.62 -4.01 1.76
C ILE A 363 -4.13 -3.75 1.83
N THR A 364 -4.54 -2.89 2.76
CA THR A 364 -5.88 -2.28 2.82
C THR A 364 -5.79 -0.81 2.46
N LEU A 365 -6.67 -0.39 1.54
CA LEU A 365 -6.86 1.01 1.15
C LEU A 365 -8.23 1.47 1.68
N ALA A 366 -8.24 2.34 2.68
CA ALA A 366 -9.45 2.78 3.35
C ALA A 366 -9.24 4.12 4.05
N GLY A 367 -10.26 4.99 4.05
CA GLY A 367 -10.29 6.09 5.01
C GLY A 367 -10.59 5.59 6.43
N ASN A 368 -10.75 6.53 7.36
CA ASN A 368 -10.96 6.23 8.77
C ASN A 368 -12.27 5.47 9.00
N ASP A 369 -12.36 4.81 10.16
CA ASP A 369 -13.61 4.27 10.65
C ASP A 369 -14.60 5.39 10.99
N ILE A 370 -15.83 5.25 10.48
CA ILE A 370 -16.94 6.13 10.83
C ILE A 370 -17.52 5.63 12.15
N SER A 371 -17.33 6.41 13.22
CA SER A 371 -17.71 6.01 14.58
C SER A 371 -19.10 6.46 15.03
N SER A 372 -19.78 7.30 14.25
CA SER A 372 -21.08 7.88 14.65
C SER A 372 -22.01 8.15 13.46
N GLY A 373 -23.30 8.37 13.77
CA GLY A 373 -24.32 8.67 12.77
C GLY A 373 -24.80 7.44 11.97
N PRO A 374 -25.57 7.66 10.89
CA PRO A 374 -26.20 6.58 10.12
C PRO A 374 -25.23 5.62 9.43
N LEU A 375 -23.96 6.03 9.27
CA LEU A 375 -22.90 5.25 8.63
C LEU A 375 -21.90 4.68 9.65
N ALA A 376 -22.22 4.72 10.95
CA ALA A 376 -21.37 4.15 11.99
C ALA A 376 -21.05 2.67 11.71
N GLY A 377 -19.78 2.30 11.86
CA GLY A 377 -19.27 0.96 11.53
C GLY A 377 -18.91 0.75 10.07
N THR A 378 -18.92 1.80 9.25
CA THR A 378 -18.42 1.78 7.87
C THR A 378 -17.12 2.59 7.74
N ARG A 379 -16.52 2.60 6.55
CA ARG A 379 -15.26 3.28 6.25
C ARG A 379 -15.48 4.55 5.44
N GLU A 380 -14.75 5.60 5.78
CA GLU A 380 -14.65 6.80 4.94
C GLU A 380 -14.05 6.47 3.57
N ALA A 381 -14.26 7.37 2.61
CA ALA A 381 -13.64 7.24 1.30
C ALA A 381 -12.13 7.49 1.37
N LEU A 382 -11.39 7.06 0.33
CA LEU A 382 -9.97 7.39 0.19
C LEU A 382 -9.74 8.90 0.26
N TYR A 383 -8.63 9.31 0.86
CA TYR A 383 -8.24 10.71 0.99
C TYR A 383 -7.41 11.22 -0.20
N GLY A 384 -6.95 10.32 -1.07
CA GLY A 384 -6.19 10.64 -2.26
C GLY A 384 -6.13 9.47 -3.24
N ASN A 385 -5.50 9.68 -4.40
CA ASN A 385 -5.21 8.58 -5.32
C ASN A 385 -4.32 7.55 -4.63
N ALA A 386 -4.62 6.27 -4.84
CA ALA A 386 -3.81 5.17 -4.33
C ALA A 386 -3.09 4.49 -5.50
N THR A 387 -1.76 4.48 -5.49
CA THR A 387 -0.94 3.82 -6.51
C THR A 387 -0.02 2.78 -5.87
N ILE A 388 -0.24 1.52 -6.19
CA ILE A 388 0.59 0.40 -5.75
C ILE A 388 1.39 -0.08 -6.95
N THR A 389 2.72 -0.10 -6.85
CA THR A 389 3.61 -0.67 -7.85
C THR A 389 4.43 -1.79 -7.23
N ASN A 390 4.07 -3.03 -7.55
CA ASN A 390 4.81 -4.22 -7.20
C ASN A 390 5.83 -4.51 -8.32
N GLN A 391 7.11 -4.31 -8.02
CA GLN A 391 8.23 -4.50 -8.94
C GLN A 391 8.69 -5.96 -8.96
N ALA A 392 9.60 -6.29 -9.87
CA ALA A 392 10.20 -7.62 -9.95
C ALA A 392 10.71 -8.07 -8.57
N SER A 393 10.48 -9.34 -8.23
CA SER A 393 10.76 -9.96 -6.92
C SER A 393 9.88 -9.47 -5.76
N GLY A 394 9.04 -8.47 -5.96
CA GLY A 394 8.09 -8.00 -4.96
C GLY A 394 6.98 -9.01 -4.69
N LEU A 395 6.73 -9.29 -3.40
CA LEU A 395 5.61 -10.09 -2.91
C LEU A 395 4.63 -9.20 -2.13
N ILE A 396 3.35 -9.26 -2.50
CA ILE A 396 2.24 -8.74 -1.70
C ILE A 396 1.33 -9.92 -1.36
N ARG A 397 1.09 -10.18 -0.07
CA ARG A 397 0.37 -11.36 0.38
C ARG A 397 -0.68 -11.10 1.47
N GLY A 398 -1.90 -11.57 1.24
CA GLY A 398 -2.89 -11.80 2.30
C GLY A 398 -2.91 -13.29 2.64
N GLN A 399 -2.69 -13.67 3.89
CA GLN A 399 -2.65 -15.10 4.26
C GLN A 399 -4.02 -15.77 4.15
N SER A 400 -5.07 -15.11 4.63
CA SER A 400 -6.42 -15.68 4.75
C SER A 400 -7.52 -14.78 4.19
N ASP A 401 -7.16 -13.63 3.62
CA ASP A 401 -8.03 -12.72 2.87
C ASP A 401 -7.24 -12.17 1.65
N SER A 402 -7.58 -10.98 1.17
CA SER A 402 -7.09 -10.35 -0.03
C SER A 402 -5.63 -9.92 0.12
N ALA A 403 -4.86 -10.02 -0.95
CA ALA A 403 -3.54 -9.41 -1.00
C ALA A 403 -3.65 -7.88 -1.05
N ILE A 404 -4.61 -7.37 -1.81
CA ILE A 404 -4.93 -5.95 -1.89
C ILE A 404 -6.45 -5.81 -1.81
N VAL A 405 -6.94 -4.99 -0.89
CA VAL A 405 -8.35 -4.63 -0.79
C VAL A 405 -8.52 -3.12 -0.71
N ALA A 406 -9.51 -2.59 -1.40
CA ALA A 406 -9.97 -1.21 -1.20
C ALA A 406 -11.41 -1.23 -0.68
N VAL A 407 -11.68 -0.46 0.38
CA VAL A 407 -12.98 -0.38 1.04
C VAL A 407 -13.34 1.09 1.33
N GLY A 408 -14.58 1.31 1.76
CA GLY A 408 -15.10 2.64 2.06
C GLY A 408 -16.01 3.20 0.98
N ALA A 409 -16.53 4.40 1.25
CA ALA A 409 -17.41 5.11 0.33
C ALA A 409 -16.69 5.47 -0.97
N ALA A 410 -17.45 5.62 -2.06
CA ALA A 410 -16.91 6.09 -3.33
C ALA A 410 -16.36 7.53 -3.20
N SER A 411 -15.26 7.82 -3.88
CA SER A 411 -14.74 9.19 -4.06
C SER A 411 -14.25 9.42 -5.49
N GLN A 412 -13.78 10.63 -5.77
CA GLN A 412 -13.20 11.01 -7.06
C GLN A 412 -11.83 10.35 -7.34
N TYR A 413 -11.21 9.74 -6.33
CA TYR A 413 -9.88 9.17 -6.46
C TYR A 413 -9.88 7.82 -7.16
N THR A 414 -8.74 7.48 -7.73
CA THR A 414 -8.52 6.24 -8.46
C THR A 414 -7.57 5.32 -7.71
N VAL A 415 -7.84 4.02 -7.77
CA VAL A 415 -6.92 2.96 -7.33
C VAL A 415 -6.16 2.43 -8.53
N THR A 416 -4.83 2.57 -8.55
CA THR A 416 -3.96 2.04 -9.60
C THR A 416 -3.06 0.94 -9.03
N ILE A 417 -3.09 -0.24 -9.62
CA ILE A 417 -2.26 -1.38 -9.21
C ILE A 417 -1.42 -1.83 -10.40
N ASN A 418 -0.10 -1.68 -10.29
CA ASN A 418 0.88 -2.14 -11.27
C ASN A 418 1.60 -3.36 -10.70
N ASN A 419 1.36 -4.53 -11.27
CA ASN A 419 2.06 -5.76 -10.93
C ASN A 419 3.03 -6.12 -12.06
N ASN A 420 4.29 -5.72 -11.92
CA ASN A 420 5.28 -5.84 -12.98
C ASN A 420 5.71 -7.30 -13.20
N ALA A 421 6.38 -7.56 -14.33
CA ALA A 421 6.94 -8.89 -14.61
C ALA A 421 7.87 -9.35 -13.46
N GLY A 422 7.72 -10.62 -13.05
CA GLY A 422 8.47 -11.19 -11.92
C GLY A 422 7.94 -10.81 -10.53
N ALA A 423 6.86 -10.03 -10.43
CA ALA A 423 6.18 -9.67 -9.19
C ALA A 423 5.02 -10.64 -8.89
N VAL A 424 4.69 -10.81 -7.60
CA VAL A 424 3.63 -11.73 -7.15
C VAL A 424 2.65 -11.01 -6.21
N ILE A 425 1.36 -11.13 -6.52
CA ILE A 425 0.24 -10.79 -5.65
C ILE A 425 -0.48 -12.09 -5.31
N LEU A 426 -0.54 -12.45 -4.02
CA LEU A 426 -1.06 -13.74 -3.54
C LEU A 426 -2.10 -13.53 -2.43
N GLY A 427 -3.34 -13.94 -2.65
CA GLY A 427 -4.37 -13.83 -1.62
C GLY A 427 -5.67 -14.52 -2.00
N GLY A 428 -6.76 -14.05 -1.42
CA GLY A 428 -8.13 -14.50 -1.66
C GLY A 428 -8.68 -15.39 -0.55
N GLY A 429 -7.82 -15.96 0.30
CA GLY A 429 -8.26 -16.78 1.42
C GLY A 429 -9.27 -17.85 1.00
N ALA A 430 -10.33 -18.03 1.79
CA ALA A 430 -11.41 -18.96 1.46
C ALA A 430 -12.48 -18.37 0.53
N THR A 431 -12.70 -17.04 0.56
CA THR A 431 -13.93 -16.44 -0.02
C THR A 431 -13.71 -15.17 -0.85
N THR A 432 -12.58 -14.48 -0.67
CA THR A 432 -12.30 -13.17 -1.26
C THR A 432 -11.42 -13.28 -2.49
N ALA A 433 -11.24 -12.19 -3.23
CA ALA A 433 -10.32 -12.19 -4.37
C ALA A 433 -8.89 -11.90 -3.92
N ALA A 434 -7.87 -12.31 -4.68
CA ALA A 434 -6.51 -11.85 -4.42
C ALA A 434 -6.42 -10.31 -4.47
N ILE A 435 -7.15 -9.70 -5.42
CA ILE A 435 -7.35 -8.25 -5.49
C ILE A 435 -8.86 -7.96 -5.46
N GLN A 436 -9.29 -7.16 -4.50
CA GLN A 436 -10.65 -6.64 -4.44
C GLN A 436 -10.63 -5.10 -4.45
N THR A 437 -11.26 -4.48 -5.45
CA THR A 437 -11.35 -3.01 -5.49
C THR A 437 -12.63 -2.52 -4.83
N GLY A 438 -12.60 -1.28 -4.34
CA GLY A 438 -13.75 -0.60 -3.75
C GLY A 438 -14.60 0.09 -4.81
N LEU A 439 -15.46 1.01 -4.37
CA LEU A 439 -16.40 1.75 -5.22
C LEU A 439 -15.77 2.89 -6.04
N ASN A 440 -14.44 3.01 -6.00
CA ASN A 440 -13.66 3.95 -6.79
C ASN A 440 -13.30 3.36 -8.14
N ASN A 441 -13.04 4.20 -9.14
CA ASN A 441 -12.45 3.74 -10.39
C ASN A 441 -11.12 3.03 -10.10
N ALA A 442 -10.90 1.90 -10.75
CA ALA A 442 -9.67 1.14 -10.59
C ALA A 442 -9.01 0.80 -11.92
N VAL A 443 -7.68 0.88 -11.94
CA VAL A 443 -6.83 0.48 -13.07
C VAL A 443 -5.85 -0.57 -12.58
N ILE A 444 -5.88 -1.76 -13.17
CA ILE A 444 -4.92 -2.83 -12.87
C ILE A 444 -4.09 -3.11 -14.11
N ASN A 445 -2.77 -2.95 -14.00
CA ASN A 445 -1.79 -3.33 -15.01
C ASN A 445 -1.05 -4.57 -14.51
N ASN A 446 -1.26 -5.73 -15.14
CA ASN A 446 -0.62 -6.97 -14.75
C ASN A 446 0.34 -7.47 -15.83
N ALA A 447 1.61 -7.60 -15.47
CA ALA A 447 2.66 -8.31 -16.20
C ALA A 447 3.31 -9.44 -15.36
N GLY A 448 3.01 -9.51 -14.07
CA GLY A 448 3.44 -10.56 -13.14
C GLY A 448 2.35 -11.59 -12.84
N THR A 449 2.44 -12.21 -11.66
CA THR A 449 1.48 -13.20 -11.19
C THR A 449 0.45 -12.58 -10.23
N ILE A 450 -0.84 -12.80 -10.51
CA ILE A 450 -1.94 -12.60 -9.55
C ILE A 450 -2.54 -13.97 -9.24
N ASN A 451 -2.42 -14.41 -8.00
CA ASN A 451 -2.82 -15.74 -7.57
C ASN A 451 -3.94 -15.65 -6.51
N GLY A 452 -5.15 -15.98 -6.94
CA GLY A 452 -6.35 -16.16 -6.12
C GLY A 452 -6.84 -17.60 -6.08
N ALA A 453 -5.95 -18.58 -6.25
CA ALA A 453 -6.31 -19.99 -6.33
C ALA A 453 -7.05 -20.50 -5.09
N SER A 454 -6.77 -19.95 -3.91
CA SER A 454 -7.33 -20.43 -2.64
C SER A 454 -8.86 -20.27 -2.56
N SER A 455 -9.40 -19.21 -3.15
CA SER A 455 -10.85 -18.95 -3.24
C SER A 455 -11.42 -19.18 -4.64
N GLY A 456 -10.54 -19.39 -5.62
CA GLY A 456 -10.88 -19.39 -7.04
C GLY A 456 -11.18 -18.00 -7.60
N LYS A 457 -10.83 -16.91 -6.92
CA LYS A 457 -11.09 -15.52 -7.34
C LYS A 457 -9.78 -14.74 -7.39
N ALA A 458 -9.35 -14.34 -8.58
CA ALA A 458 -8.14 -13.52 -8.75
C ALA A 458 -8.43 -12.04 -8.56
N ILE A 459 -9.43 -11.52 -9.27
CA ILE A 459 -9.75 -10.08 -9.29
C ILE A 459 -11.26 -9.91 -9.18
N THR A 460 -11.70 -9.06 -8.26
CA THR A 460 -13.09 -8.59 -8.19
C THR A 460 -13.09 -7.07 -8.09
N PHE A 461 -13.57 -6.42 -9.15
CA PHE A 461 -13.82 -4.98 -9.13
C PHE A 461 -15.13 -4.65 -8.37
N ALA A 462 -15.46 -3.36 -8.19
CA ALA A 462 -16.75 -2.93 -7.65
C ALA A 462 -17.21 -1.57 -8.20
N GLY A 463 -18.53 -1.41 -8.41
CA GLY A 463 -19.33 -0.17 -8.48
C GLY A 463 -19.02 0.92 -9.52
N ALA A 464 -17.77 1.04 -9.97
CA ALA A 464 -17.22 2.13 -10.76
C ALA A 464 -16.77 1.69 -12.15
N SER A 465 -16.16 2.59 -12.94
CA SER A 465 -15.59 2.22 -14.24
C SER A 465 -14.16 1.74 -14.05
N ASN A 466 -13.87 0.52 -14.48
CA ASN A 466 -12.61 -0.16 -14.22
C ASN A 466 -11.88 -0.54 -15.52
N ALA A 467 -10.56 -0.59 -15.45
CA ALA A 467 -9.71 -1.05 -16.55
C ALA A 467 -8.72 -2.11 -16.08
N LEU A 468 -8.66 -3.22 -16.81
CA LEU A 468 -7.68 -4.29 -16.60
C LEU A 468 -6.81 -4.44 -17.85
N TYR A 469 -5.50 -4.35 -17.68
CA TYR A 469 -4.50 -4.59 -18.71
C TYR A 469 -3.68 -5.82 -18.35
N ILE A 470 -3.70 -6.84 -19.20
CA ILE A 470 -2.80 -7.99 -19.13
C ILE A 470 -1.71 -7.80 -20.16
N THR A 471 -0.44 -7.69 -19.74
CA THR A 471 0.65 -7.24 -20.61
C THR A 471 1.90 -8.11 -20.46
N GLY A 472 2.65 -8.29 -21.55
CA GLY A 472 3.91 -9.06 -21.54
C GLY A 472 3.71 -10.58 -21.46
N GLY A 473 4.75 -11.33 -21.82
CA GLY A 473 4.70 -12.80 -21.88
C GLY A 473 4.81 -13.53 -20.53
N SER A 474 5.01 -12.81 -19.43
CA SER A 474 5.12 -13.39 -18.09
C SER A 474 3.87 -13.23 -17.23
N ALA A 475 2.82 -12.57 -17.75
CA ALA A 475 1.59 -12.36 -17.02
C ALA A 475 0.91 -13.70 -16.71
N SER A 476 0.50 -13.87 -15.45
CA SER A 476 -0.25 -15.04 -14.98
C SER A 476 -1.38 -14.59 -14.07
N VAL A 477 -2.57 -15.15 -14.27
CA VAL A 477 -3.74 -14.91 -13.42
C VAL A 477 -4.38 -16.25 -13.09
N ILE A 478 -4.51 -16.55 -11.80
CA ILE A 478 -5.04 -17.82 -11.29
C ILE A 478 -6.28 -17.53 -10.46
N GLY A 479 -7.45 -17.95 -10.95
CA GLY A 479 -8.76 -17.64 -10.38
C GLY A 479 -9.58 -16.72 -11.29
N ASN A 480 -10.87 -16.55 -10.96
CA ASN A 480 -11.84 -15.79 -11.76
C ASN A 480 -11.57 -14.27 -11.73
N ILE A 481 -11.97 -13.59 -12.81
CA ILE A 481 -11.94 -12.13 -12.95
C ILE A 481 -13.38 -11.63 -13.13
N SER A 482 -13.79 -10.68 -12.30
CA SER A 482 -15.10 -10.02 -12.40
C SER A 482 -14.93 -8.51 -12.46
N GLY A 483 -15.51 -7.87 -13.48
CA GLY A 483 -15.67 -6.42 -13.57
C GLY A 483 -16.68 -5.84 -12.56
N ALA A 484 -17.44 -6.71 -11.88
CA ALA A 484 -18.64 -6.37 -11.10
C ALA A 484 -19.74 -5.67 -11.89
N VAL A 485 -20.93 -5.61 -11.28
CA VAL A 485 -22.10 -4.96 -11.88
C VAL A 485 -21.99 -3.45 -11.72
N GLY A 486 -22.27 -2.71 -12.79
CA GLY A 486 -22.18 -1.25 -12.82
C GLY A 486 -20.89 -0.73 -13.45
N GLY A 487 -20.87 0.56 -13.80
CA GLY A 487 -19.75 1.22 -14.46
C GLY A 487 -19.47 0.76 -15.89
N SER A 488 -18.41 1.30 -16.49
CA SER A 488 -17.85 0.87 -17.77
C SER A 488 -16.55 0.11 -17.52
N ASN A 489 -16.63 -1.21 -17.51
CA ASN A 489 -15.51 -2.11 -17.23
C ASN A 489 -14.87 -2.59 -18.54
N THR A 490 -13.57 -2.40 -18.67
CA THR A 490 -12.80 -2.74 -19.86
C THR A 490 -11.63 -3.66 -19.52
N MET A 491 -11.36 -4.63 -20.40
CA MET A 491 -10.20 -5.50 -20.31
C MET A 491 -9.43 -5.48 -21.63
N VAL A 492 -8.11 -5.31 -21.58
CA VAL A 492 -7.22 -5.40 -22.72
C VAL A 492 -6.16 -6.46 -22.44
N ILE A 493 -6.02 -7.42 -23.35
CA ILE A 493 -5.05 -8.49 -23.29
C ILE A 493 -4.01 -8.27 -24.39
N ASN A 494 -2.79 -7.97 -24.00
CA ASN A 494 -1.69 -7.59 -24.87
C ASN A 494 -0.35 -8.25 -24.43
N PRO A 495 -0.20 -9.58 -24.55
CA PRO A 495 1.05 -10.27 -24.20
C PRO A 495 2.26 -9.79 -25.04
N GLY A 496 2.00 -9.21 -26.22
CA GLY A 496 3.02 -8.82 -27.19
C GLY A 496 3.24 -9.87 -28.25
N THR A 497 3.71 -9.45 -29.43
CA THR A 497 4.03 -10.36 -30.54
C THR A 497 5.04 -11.42 -30.11
N GLY A 498 4.76 -12.69 -30.44
CA GLY A 498 5.60 -13.83 -30.07
C GLY A 498 5.39 -14.37 -28.66
N ASN A 499 4.61 -13.68 -27.83
CA ASN A 499 4.26 -14.11 -26.48
C ASN A 499 2.85 -14.72 -26.42
N SER A 500 2.59 -15.46 -25.35
CA SER A 500 1.30 -16.10 -25.11
C SER A 500 0.74 -15.77 -23.73
N PHE A 501 -0.59 -15.77 -23.60
CA PHE A 501 -1.30 -15.74 -22.33
C PHE A 501 -2.41 -16.78 -22.34
N ALA A 502 -2.33 -17.76 -21.44
CA ALA A 502 -3.35 -18.80 -21.29
C ALA A 502 -4.14 -18.57 -20.00
N TYR A 503 -5.47 -18.60 -20.09
CA TYR A 503 -6.35 -18.32 -18.96
C TYR A 503 -7.50 -19.32 -18.88
N ALA A 504 -7.52 -20.06 -17.77
CA ALA A 504 -8.51 -21.10 -17.48
C ALA A 504 -9.65 -20.61 -16.56
N GLY A 505 -9.50 -19.44 -15.94
CA GLY A 505 -10.57 -18.84 -15.15
C GLY A 505 -11.70 -18.29 -16.03
N SER A 506 -12.78 -17.84 -15.40
CA SER A 506 -13.85 -17.11 -16.08
C SER A 506 -13.61 -15.59 -16.04
N VAL A 507 -14.02 -14.89 -17.10
CA VAL A 507 -14.18 -13.44 -17.15
C VAL A 507 -15.67 -13.11 -17.15
N SER A 508 -16.09 -12.15 -16.31
CA SER A 508 -17.49 -11.75 -16.17
C SER A 508 -17.64 -10.24 -16.00
N ASN A 509 -18.82 -9.71 -16.36
CA ASN A 509 -19.22 -8.31 -16.12
C ASN A 509 -18.31 -7.23 -16.74
N PHE A 510 -17.68 -7.52 -17.88
CA PHE A 510 -16.98 -6.52 -18.69
C PHE A 510 -17.88 -5.99 -19.81
N ASN A 511 -17.78 -4.69 -20.09
CA ASN A 511 -18.42 -4.03 -21.23
C ASN A 511 -17.62 -4.24 -22.53
N SER A 512 -16.30 -4.42 -22.42
CA SER A 512 -15.46 -4.84 -23.54
C SER A 512 -14.27 -5.67 -23.08
N VAL A 513 -13.92 -6.67 -23.89
CA VAL A 513 -12.69 -7.46 -23.77
C VAL A 513 -11.96 -7.41 -25.11
N GLU A 514 -10.78 -6.83 -25.15
CA GLU A 514 -9.96 -6.69 -26.35
C GLU A 514 -8.74 -7.63 -26.28
N VAL A 515 -8.52 -8.40 -27.35
CA VAL A 515 -7.24 -9.05 -27.64
C VAL A 515 -6.50 -8.21 -28.67
N LYS A 516 -5.37 -7.65 -28.26
CA LYS A 516 -4.63 -6.65 -29.04
C LYS A 516 -3.42 -7.23 -29.78
N SER A 517 -2.73 -8.20 -29.19
CA SER A 517 -1.59 -8.88 -29.81
C SER A 517 -1.30 -10.21 -29.12
N GLY A 518 -0.25 -10.93 -29.58
CA GLY A 518 0.19 -12.20 -29.00
C GLY A 518 -0.80 -13.34 -29.28
N ASN A 519 -0.58 -14.48 -28.61
CA ASN A 519 -1.50 -15.62 -28.62
C ASN A 519 -2.23 -15.72 -27.27
N VAL A 520 -3.53 -15.48 -27.27
CA VAL A 520 -4.38 -15.51 -26.08
C VAL A 520 -5.26 -16.75 -26.14
N THR A 521 -5.14 -17.65 -25.16
CA THR A 521 -6.00 -18.84 -25.05
C THR A 521 -6.97 -18.71 -23.89
N LEU A 522 -8.27 -18.78 -24.18
CA LEU A 522 -9.35 -18.83 -23.18
C LEU A 522 -9.94 -20.24 -23.15
N SER A 523 -9.71 -20.96 -22.05
CA SER A 523 -10.28 -22.31 -21.84
C SER A 523 -11.42 -22.33 -20.82
N GLY A 524 -11.53 -21.30 -19.97
CA GLY A 524 -12.66 -21.10 -19.07
C GLY A 524 -13.91 -20.57 -19.78
N ALA A 525 -15.09 -20.83 -19.23
CA ALA A 525 -16.35 -20.28 -19.71
C ALA A 525 -16.51 -18.82 -19.27
N ASN A 526 -16.44 -17.88 -20.22
CA ASN A 526 -16.58 -16.45 -19.95
C ASN A 526 -18.03 -16.01 -20.11
N THR A 527 -18.53 -15.25 -19.14
CA THR A 527 -19.95 -14.90 -19.02
C THR A 527 -20.24 -13.41 -19.22
N TYR A 528 -19.23 -12.61 -19.55
CA TYR A 528 -19.44 -11.21 -19.89
C TYR A 528 -20.30 -11.07 -21.16
N GLY A 529 -21.25 -10.13 -21.15
CA GLY A 529 -22.06 -9.78 -22.32
C GLY A 529 -21.49 -8.65 -23.16
N GLY A 530 -20.43 -7.98 -22.69
CA GLY A 530 -19.74 -6.94 -23.43
C GLY A 530 -19.06 -7.44 -24.70
N LYS A 531 -18.67 -6.51 -25.56
CA LYS A 531 -18.06 -6.79 -26.87
C LYS A 531 -16.70 -7.49 -26.72
N THR A 532 -16.50 -8.59 -27.45
CA THR A 532 -15.18 -9.17 -27.68
C THR A 532 -14.58 -8.55 -28.93
N MET A 533 -13.43 -7.89 -28.81
CA MET A 533 -12.71 -7.29 -29.93
C MET A 533 -11.40 -8.02 -30.17
N VAL A 534 -11.12 -8.39 -31.42
CA VAL A 534 -9.85 -9.01 -31.83
C VAL A 534 -9.14 -8.04 -32.77
N SER A 535 -8.36 -7.13 -32.18
CA SER A 535 -7.65 -6.06 -32.90
C SER A 535 -6.32 -6.50 -33.51
N GLY A 536 -5.81 -7.66 -33.10
CA GLY A 536 -4.55 -8.20 -33.57
C GLY A 536 -4.20 -9.51 -32.84
N GLY A 537 -3.11 -10.15 -33.27
CA GLY A 537 -2.71 -11.45 -32.72
C GLY A 537 -3.76 -12.54 -32.95
N THR A 538 -3.80 -13.52 -32.04
CA THR A 538 -4.74 -14.65 -32.07
C THR A 538 -5.47 -14.77 -30.74
N LEU A 539 -6.80 -14.78 -30.76
CA LEU A 539 -7.65 -15.24 -29.67
C LEU A 539 -8.06 -16.70 -29.96
N THR A 540 -7.58 -17.64 -29.16
CA THR A 540 -7.96 -19.05 -29.21
C THR A 540 -9.02 -19.37 -28.16
N LEU A 541 -10.17 -19.89 -28.59
CA LEU A 541 -11.19 -20.46 -27.73
C LEU A 541 -10.96 -21.97 -27.63
N ASP A 542 -10.49 -22.42 -26.47
CA ASP A 542 -10.15 -23.82 -26.25
C ASP A 542 -11.36 -24.59 -25.71
N GLY A 543 -12.22 -25.00 -26.64
CA GLY A 543 -13.47 -25.73 -26.47
C GLY A 543 -14.72 -24.91 -26.82
N ALA A 544 -15.90 -25.52 -26.67
CA ALA A 544 -17.15 -24.90 -27.14
C ALA A 544 -17.67 -23.83 -26.17
N ASN A 545 -18.33 -22.79 -26.71
CA ASN A 545 -19.05 -21.75 -25.97
C ASN A 545 -18.20 -21.09 -24.87
N ARG A 546 -16.96 -20.72 -25.20
CA ARG A 546 -16.04 -20.06 -24.26
C ARG A 546 -16.37 -18.60 -24.01
N ILE A 547 -17.13 -17.97 -24.90
CA ILE A 547 -17.64 -16.62 -24.72
C ILE A 547 -19.18 -16.68 -24.67
N SER A 548 -19.80 -15.79 -23.90
CA SER A 548 -21.25 -15.70 -23.82
C SER A 548 -21.87 -15.44 -25.19
N ALA A 549 -23.00 -16.10 -25.48
CA ALA A 549 -23.79 -15.85 -26.69
C ALA A 549 -24.41 -14.44 -26.74
N SER A 550 -24.39 -13.70 -25.62
CA SER A 550 -24.78 -12.29 -25.58
C SER A 550 -23.66 -11.33 -25.97
N SER A 551 -22.41 -11.79 -26.10
CA SER A 551 -21.29 -10.96 -26.51
C SER A 551 -21.28 -10.76 -28.02
N ALA A 552 -21.11 -9.51 -28.47
CA ALA A 552 -20.82 -9.21 -29.86
C ALA A 552 -19.34 -9.49 -30.17
N LEU A 553 -19.06 -10.04 -31.36
CA LEU A 553 -17.70 -10.20 -31.86
C LEU A 553 -17.36 -9.09 -32.85
N GLU A 554 -16.27 -8.38 -32.61
CA GLU A 554 -15.66 -7.46 -33.56
C GLU A 554 -14.29 -7.97 -34.00
N LEU A 555 -14.18 -8.24 -35.30
CA LEU A 555 -12.94 -8.62 -35.96
C LEU A 555 -12.29 -7.37 -36.58
N ASN A 556 -11.18 -6.92 -35.99
CA ASN A 556 -10.52 -5.66 -36.29
C ASN A 556 -9.01 -5.85 -36.54
N GLY A 557 -8.62 -6.89 -37.30
CA GLY A 557 -7.23 -7.08 -37.75
C GLY A 557 -6.55 -8.35 -37.26
N GLY A 558 -7.20 -9.16 -36.41
CA GLY A 558 -6.60 -10.36 -35.83
C GLY A 558 -7.29 -11.68 -36.22
N THR A 559 -6.90 -12.75 -35.53
CA THR A 559 -7.43 -14.11 -35.72
C THR A 559 -8.27 -14.54 -34.52
N LEU A 560 -9.49 -14.99 -34.76
CA LEU A 560 -10.21 -15.84 -33.81
C LEU A 560 -10.01 -17.29 -34.21
N ALA A 561 -9.50 -18.11 -33.30
CA ALA A 561 -9.33 -19.54 -33.48
C ALA A 561 -10.24 -20.32 -32.51
N ILE A 562 -10.79 -21.43 -32.97
CA ILE A 562 -11.56 -22.37 -32.13
C ILE A 562 -10.87 -23.72 -32.20
N THR A 563 -10.59 -24.31 -31.04
CA THR A 563 -9.94 -25.63 -30.95
C THR A 563 -10.68 -26.53 -29.97
N ASN A 564 -10.43 -27.83 -30.02
CA ASN A 564 -10.97 -28.81 -29.07
C ASN A 564 -12.50 -28.79 -28.95
N VAL A 565 -13.19 -28.56 -30.07
CA VAL A 565 -14.65 -28.63 -30.19
C VAL A 565 -15.05 -29.92 -30.89
N ASN A 566 -16.01 -30.64 -30.31
CA ASN A 566 -16.59 -31.87 -30.87
C ASN A 566 -18.05 -31.68 -31.33
N THR A 567 -18.55 -30.45 -31.33
CA THR A 567 -19.90 -30.09 -31.79
C THR A 567 -19.85 -29.40 -33.15
N ALA A 568 -20.95 -29.51 -33.91
CA ALA A 568 -21.07 -28.85 -35.21
C ALA A 568 -20.99 -27.32 -35.11
N ASN A 569 -21.53 -26.73 -34.04
CA ASN A 569 -21.40 -25.31 -33.71
C ASN A 569 -20.53 -25.15 -32.46
N GLY A 570 -19.36 -24.52 -32.62
CA GLY A 570 -18.40 -24.34 -31.54
C GLY A 570 -18.63 -23.09 -30.72
N GLN A 571 -19.20 -22.05 -31.30
CA GLN A 571 -19.43 -20.78 -30.61
C GLN A 571 -20.66 -20.07 -31.17
N THR A 572 -21.37 -19.37 -30.30
CA THR A 572 -22.42 -18.42 -30.67
C THR A 572 -22.08 -17.03 -30.17
N PHE A 573 -22.30 -16.00 -30.96
CA PHE A 573 -22.16 -14.59 -30.56
C PHE A 573 -23.47 -13.83 -30.83
N ALA A 574 -23.64 -12.68 -30.17
CA ALA A 574 -24.78 -11.81 -30.39
C ALA A 574 -24.78 -11.21 -31.80
N SER A 575 -23.60 -10.83 -32.30
CA SER A 575 -23.43 -10.31 -33.65
C SER A 575 -21.99 -10.43 -34.14
N LEU A 576 -21.81 -10.28 -35.46
CA LEU A 576 -20.53 -10.18 -36.14
C LEU A 576 -20.31 -8.76 -36.68
N SER A 577 -19.20 -8.13 -36.32
CA SER A 577 -18.68 -6.93 -37.01
C SER A 577 -17.32 -7.23 -37.65
N LEU A 578 -17.08 -6.68 -38.84
CA LEU A 578 -15.80 -6.76 -39.55
C LEU A 578 -15.33 -5.35 -39.89
N THR A 579 -14.34 -4.86 -39.14
CA THR A 579 -13.81 -3.49 -39.24
C THR A 579 -12.40 -3.46 -39.84
N ASP A 580 -11.68 -4.58 -39.82
CA ASP A 580 -10.43 -4.76 -40.58
C ASP A 580 -10.23 -6.21 -41.05
N ASN A 581 -9.25 -6.43 -41.93
CA ASN A 581 -8.92 -7.74 -42.48
C ASN A 581 -8.62 -8.74 -41.38
N SER A 582 -9.39 -9.83 -41.31
CA SER A 582 -9.36 -10.73 -40.16
C SER A 582 -9.52 -12.18 -40.55
N ILE A 583 -9.14 -13.07 -39.63
CA ILE A 583 -9.15 -14.52 -39.84
C ILE A 583 -10.08 -15.21 -38.82
N LEU A 584 -10.89 -16.16 -39.28
CA LEU A 584 -11.56 -17.15 -38.46
C LEU A 584 -10.95 -18.53 -38.74
N ASN A 585 -10.19 -19.06 -37.78
CA ASN A 585 -9.77 -20.45 -37.82
C ASN A 585 -10.81 -21.29 -37.07
N LEU A 586 -11.54 -22.13 -37.78
CA LEU A 586 -12.67 -22.86 -37.21
C LEU A 586 -12.31 -24.21 -36.59
N GLY A 587 -11.08 -24.71 -36.78
CA GLY A 587 -10.66 -25.99 -36.19
C GLY A 587 -11.64 -27.15 -36.41
N ASN A 588 -12.23 -27.24 -37.61
CA ASN A 588 -13.26 -28.19 -38.04
C ASN A 588 -14.66 -28.02 -37.41
N THR A 589 -15.01 -26.84 -36.89
CA THR A 589 -16.38 -26.51 -36.42
C THR A 589 -17.05 -25.39 -37.26
N SER A 590 -18.14 -24.83 -36.76
CA SER A 590 -18.82 -23.65 -37.30
C SER A 590 -19.20 -22.64 -36.21
N ILE A 591 -19.59 -21.43 -36.61
CA ILE A 591 -20.01 -20.34 -35.71
C ILE A 591 -21.41 -19.85 -36.05
N THR A 592 -22.20 -19.52 -35.02
CA THR A 592 -23.50 -18.86 -35.17
C THR A 592 -23.43 -17.41 -34.67
N PHE A 593 -24.03 -16.49 -35.41
CA PHE A 593 -24.23 -15.10 -35.01
C PHE A 593 -25.73 -14.80 -34.92
N ASN A 594 -26.17 -14.14 -33.85
CA ASN A 594 -27.57 -13.75 -33.68
C ASN A 594 -27.93 -12.41 -34.36
N GLY A 595 -26.99 -11.81 -35.08
CA GLY A 595 -27.16 -10.57 -35.79
C GLY A 595 -25.90 -10.16 -36.56
N LEU A 596 -26.01 -9.08 -37.32
CA LEU A 596 -24.91 -8.45 -38.03
C LEU A 596 -24.66 -7.07 -37.42
N GLY A 597 -23.41 -6.74 -37.16
CA GLY A 597 -22.96 -5.42 -36.73
C GLY A 597 -22.31 -4.66 -37.90
N ASP A 598 -21.30 -3.86 -37.59
CA ASP A 598 -20.66 -2.98 -38.57
C ASP A 598 -19.80 -3.79 -39.56
N VAL A 599 -19.97 -3.53 -40.85
CA VAL A 599 -19.13 -4.08 -41.92
C VAL A 599 -18.50 -2.93 -42.69
N VAL A 600 -17.18 -2.81 -42.62
CA VAL A 600 -16.43 -1.80 -43.36
C VAL A 600 -16.14 -2.32 -44.77
N SER A 601 -16.43 -1.49 -45.77
CA SER A 601 -16.19 -1.83 -47.18
C SER A 601 -14.70 -2.04 -47.48
N GLY A 602 -14.39 -3.01 -48.35
CA GLY A 602 -13.03 -3.34 -48.75
C GLY A 602 -12.24 -4.19 -47.76
N LYS A 603 -12.87 -4.68 -46.67
CA LYS A 603 -12.25 -5.59 -45.71
C LYS A 603 -12.50 -7.05 -46.08
N THR A 604 -11.54 -7.91 -45.76
CA THR A 604 -11.60 -9.35 -46.05
C THR A 604 -11.79 -10.17 -44.79
N LEU A 605 -12.65 -11.20 -44.88
CA LEU A 605 -12.78 -12.24 -43.86
C LEU A 605 -12.24 -13.56 -44.42
N THR A 606 -11.14 -14.05 -43.88
CA THR A 606 -10.58 -15.35 -44.28
C THR A 606 -10.99 -16.41 -43.25
N ILE A 607 -11.68 -17.43 -43.70
CA ILE A 607 -12.05 -18.59 -42.88
C ILE A 607 -11.15 -19.75 -43.26
N THR A 608 -10.48 -20.36 -42.28
CA THR A 608 -9.62 -21.52 -42.45
C THR A 608 -10.09 -22.69 -41.61
N ASP A 609 -9.61 -23.88 -41.94
CA ASP A 609 -9.87 -25.12 -41.21
C ASP A 609 -11.37 -25.39 -41.00
N TYR A 610 -12.19 -24.99 -41.98
CA TYR A 610 -13.59 -25.39 -42.05
C TYR A 610 -13.67 -26.79 -42.67
N LEU A 611 -14.32 -27.74 -41.98
CA LEU A 611 -14.54 -29.07 -42.52
C LEU A 611 -16.02 -29.27 -42.85
N ALA A 612 -16.34 -29.28 -44.15
CA ALA A 612 -17.71 -29.47 -44.63
C ALA A 612 -18.31 -30.83 -44.22
N SER A 613 -17.51 -31.86 -43.93
CA SER A 613 -18.07 -33.11 -43.38
C SER A 613 -18.49 -32.99 -41.90
N ALA A 614 -17.95 -32.03 -41.15
CA ALA A 614 -18.28 -31.80 -39.74
C ALA A 614 -19.44 -30.80 -39.54
N SER A 615 -19.51 -29.76 -40.37
CA SER A 615 -20.65 -28.83 -40.44
C SER A 615 -21.06 -28.62 -41.90
N PRO A 616 -21.97 -29.45 -42.45
CA PRO A 616 -22.18 -29.56 -43.90
C PRO A 616 -22.89 -28.39 -44.57
N THR A 617 -23.57 -27.56 -43.80
CA THR A 617 -24.43 -26.50 -44.35
C THR A 617 -23.83 -25.11 -44.27
N TYR A 618 -22.87 -24.88 -43.34
CA TYR A 618 -22.25 -23.58 -43.16
C TYR A 618 -20.91 -23.63 -42.41
N ALA A 619 -20.03 -22.70 -42.73
CA ALA A 619 -18.88 -22.31 -41.92
C ALA A 619 -19.30 -21.31 -40.83
N PHE A 620 -20.16 -20.35 -41.19
CA PHE A 620 -20.88 -19.53 -40.23
C PHE A 620 -22.29 -19.20 -40.71
N ARG A 621 -23.16 -18.79 -39.80
CA ARG A 621 -24.53 -18.36 -40.12
C ARG A 621 -24.96 -17.16 -39.30
N VAL A 622 -25.91 -16.39 -39.81
CA VAL A 622 -26.47 -15.20 -39.15
C VAL A 622 -27.98 -15.34 -39.01
N LEU A 623 -28.52 -15.08 -37.81
CA LEU A 623 -29.96 -15.17 -37.53
C LEU A 623 -30.75 -14.11 -38.29
N GLY A 624 -31.70 -14.54 -39.13
CA GLY A 624 -32.50 -13.67 -39.99
C GLY A 624 -32.13 -13.78 -41.48
N ASN A 625 -32.90 -13.08 -42.32
CA ASN A 625 -32.68 -13.04 -43.77
C ASN A 625 -31.86 -11.80 -44.16
N PHE A 626 -30.56 -12.00 -44.42
CA PHE A 626 -29.63 -10.97 -44.86
C PHE A 626 -29.38 -10.98 -46.37
N SER A 627 -30.17 -11.74 -47.14
CA SER A 627 -29.94 -11.92 -48.58
C SER A 627 -30.04 -10.62 -49.39
N ALA A 628 -30.72 -9.59 -48.86
CA ALA A 628 -30.83 -8.26 -49.48
C ALA A 628 -30.05 -7.16 -48.73
N ASP A 629 -29.33 -7.52 -47.65
CA ASP A 629 -28.59 -6.56 -46.83
C ASP A 629 -27.26 -6.19 -47.49
N THR A 630 -27.04 -4.90 -47.75
CA THR A 630 -25.86 -4.42 -48.48
C THR A 630 -24.55 -4.64 -47.71
N SER A 631 -24.59 -4.54 -46.38
CA SER A 631 -23.43 -4.76 -45.52
C SER A 631 -23.05 -6.24 -45.50
N PHE A 632 -24.04 -7.12 -45.42
CA PHE A 632 -23.84 -8.56 -45.54
C PHE A 632 -23.31 -8.95 -46.93
N GLN A 633 -23.87 -8.42 -48.01
CA GLN A 633 -23.34 -8.67 -49.36
C GLN A 633 -21.87 -8.22 -49.49
N THR A 634 -21.54 -7.08 -48.88
CA THR A 634 -20.15 -6.58 -48.82
C THR A 634 -19.26 -7.55 -48.05
N LEU A 635 -19.70 -8.02 -46.88
CA LEU A 635 -19.00 -9.04 -46.09
C LEU A 635 -18.72 -10.29 -46.92
N ILE A 636 -19.75 -10.85 -47.57
CA ILE A 636 -19.59 -12.11 -48.33
C ILE A 636 -18.70 -11.92 -49.55
N SER A 637 -18.78 -10.78 -50.24
CA SER A 637 -17.91 -10.49 -51.39
C SER A 637 -16.42 -10.49 -51.05
N GLY A 638 -16.08 -10.11 -49.81
CA GLY A 638 -14.72 -10.14 -49.27
C GLY A 638 -14.38 -11.41 -48.46
N THR A 639 -15.29 -12.39 -48.39
CA THR A 639 -15.08 -13.61 -47.59
C THR A 639 -14.54 -14.76 -48.43
N THR A 640 -13.49 -15.41 -47.94
CA THR A 640 -12.98 -16.69 -48.48
C THR A 640 -13.06 -17.79 -47.42
N ILE A 641 -13.43 -19.01 -47.81
CA ILE A 641 -13.46 -20.19 -46.94
C ILE A 641 -12.50 -21.22 -47.53
N ASN A 642 -11.46 -21.61 -46.79
CA ASN A 642 -10.40 -22.51 -47.24
C ASN A 642 -9.80 -22.09 -48.60
N GLY A 643 -9.66 -20.79 -48.84
CA GLY A 643 -9.10 -20.24 -50.07
C GLY A 643 -10.07 -20.11 -51.26
N VAL A 644 -11.30 -20.61 -51.16
CA VAL A 644 -12.34 -20.39 -52.19
C VAL A 644 -13.33 -19.32 -51.76
N GLY A 645 -14.03 -18.70 -52.73
CA GLY A 645 -15.05 -17.69 -52.42
C GLY A 645 -16.21 -18.25 -51.58
N ALA A 646 -16.89 -17.39 -50.83
CA ALA A 646 -18.07 -17.74 -50.05
C ALA A 646 -19.37 -17.56 -50.85
N LYS A 647 -20.36 -18.42 -50.58
CA LYS A 647 -21.76 -18.28 -51.01
C LYS A 647 -22.68 -18.27 -49.78
N PHE A 648 -23.88 -17.74 -49.93
CA PHE A 648 -24.88 -17.74 -48.86
C PHE A 648 -26.25 -18.26 -49.33
N GLN A 649 -27.04 -18.77 -48.39
CA GLN A 649 -28.43 -19.20 -48.60
C GLN A 649 -29.25 -18.98 -47.34
N PHE A 650 -30.44 -18.39 -47.47
CA PHE A 650 -31.42 -18.33 -46.38
C PHE A 650 -32.18 -19.65 -46.27
N ASP A 651 -32.23 -20.24 -45.06
CA ASP A 651 -32.86 -21.54 -44.80
C ASP A 651 -34.26 -21.45 -44.15
N GLY A 652 -34.78 -20.24 -43.97
CA GLY A 652 -36.03 -19.97 -43.28
C GLY A 652 -35.85 -19.40 -41.86
N VAL A 653 -34.67 -19.54 -41.27
CA VAL A 653 -34.33 -18.99 -39.95
C VAL A 653 -33.01 -18.23 -39.99
N TYR A 654 -31.99 -18.81 -40.62
CA TYR A 654 -30.64 -18.26 -40.71
C TYR A 654 -30.24 -18.02 -42.17
N THR A 655 -29.37 -17.03 -42.37
CA THR A 655 -28.58 -16.89 -43.59
C THR A 655 -27.28 -17.66 -43.40
N ASN A 656 -27.17 -18.83 -44.02
CA ASN A 656 -26.04 -19.75 -43.93
C ASN A 656 -24.96 -19.37 -44.94
N VAL A 657 -23.69 -19.38 -44.53
CA VAL A 657 -22.53 -19.07 -45.38
C VAL A 657 -21.61 -20.28 -45.48
N ALA A 658 -21.33 -20.71 -46.71
CA ALA A 658 -20.51 -21.88 -47.00
C ALA A 658 -19.55 -21.62 -48.16
N ALA A 659 -18.54 -22.47 -48.32
CA ALA A 659 -17.64 -22.43 -49.47
C ALA A 659 -18.42 -22.63 -50.78
N VAL A 660 -18.02 -21.93 -51.84
CA VAL A 660 -18.47 -22.25 -53.20
C VAL A 660 -17.98 -23.66 -53.54
N PRO A 661 -18.87 -24.57 -54.00
CA PRO A 661 -18.46 -25.92 -54.38
C PRO A 661 -17.39 -25.87 -55.47
N GLU A 662 -16.33 -26.64 -55.31
CA GLU A 662 -15.26 -26.68 -56.32
C GLU A 662 -15.80 -27.16 -57.68
N PRO A 663 -15.26 -26.65 -58.81
CA PRO A 663 -15.73 -26.95 -60.17
C PRO A 663 -15.78 -28.43 -60.50
N GLU A 664 -14.98 -29.27 -59.83
CA GLU A 664 -14.93 -30.73 -60.03
C GLU A 664 -16.28 -31.40 -59.77
N THR A 665 -17.08 -30.87 -58.84
CA THR A 665 -18.43 -31.38 -58.54
C THR A 665 -19.36 -31.23 -59.75
N TYR A 666 -19.24 -30.10 -60.45
CA TYR A 666 -20.00 -29.83 -61.68
C TYR A 666 -19.39 -30.53 -62.89
N ALA A 667 -18.06 -30.63 -62.96
CA ALA A 667 -17.36 -31.34 -64.02
C ALA A 667 -17.70 -32.83 -63.99
N MET A 668 -17.71 -33.49 -62.82
CA MET A 668 -18.09 -34.90 -62.66
C MET A 668 -19.57 -35.16 -62.93
N PHE A 669 -20.46 -34.22 -62.59
CA PHE A 669 -21.88 -34.31 -62.96
C PHE A 669 -22.09 -34.20 -64.47
N ILE A 670 -21.41 -33.25 -65.13
CA ILE A 670 -21.45 -33.08 -66.59
C ILE A 670 -20.80 -34.28 -67.29
N PHE A 671 -19.67 -34.78 -66.78
CA PHE A 671 -19.01 -35.98 -67.31
C PHE A 671 -19.90 -37.22 -67.13
N GLY A 672 -20.57 -37.35 -65.98
CA GLY A 672 -21.53 -38.42 -65.69
C GLY A 672 -22.74 -38.39 -66.62
N LEU A 673 -23.34 -37.22 -66.86
CA LEU A 673 -24.42 -37.05 -67.83
C LEU A 673 -23.94 -37.32 -69.27
N GLY A 674 -22.72 -36.90 -69.62
CA GLY A 674 -22.09 -37.22 -70.89
C GLY A 674 -21.90 -38.73 -71.10
N LEU A 675 -21.50 -39.46 -70.05
CA LEU A 675 -21.33 -40.91 -70.08
C LEU A 675 -22.69 -41.63 -70.25
N ILE A 676 -23.73 -41.19 -69.54
CA ILE A 676 -25.09 -41.73 -69.67
C ILE A 676 -25.64 -41.45 -71.08
N GLY A 677 -25.44 -40.24 -71.61
CA GLY A 677 -25.81 -39.89 -72.99
C GLY A 677 -25.10 -40.77 -74.04
N PHE A 678 -23.80 -41.04 -73.84
CA PHE A 678 -23.03 -41.95 -74.70
C PHE A 678 -23.53 -43.39 -74.65
N VAL A 679 -23.84 -43.91 -73.45
CA VAL A 679 -24.39 -45.27 -73.27
C VAL A 679 -25.80 -45.38 -73.86
N ALA A 680 -26.65 -44.37 -73.70
CA ALA A 680 -27.99 -44.31 -74.29
C ALA A 680 -27.93 -44.28 -75.83
N ARG A 681 -27.00 -43.51 -76.42
CA ARG A 681 -26.77 -43.49 -77.88
C ARG A 681 -26.30 -44.85 -78.41
N ARG A 682 -25.41 -45.54 -77.69
CA ARG A 682 -24.95 -46.90 -78.05
C ARG A 682 -26.06 -47.94 -77.99
N ARG A 683 -27.01 -47.81 -77.04
CA ARG A 683 -28.18 -48.69 -76.98
C ARG A 683 -29.15 -48.45 -78.13
N LYS A 684 -29.41 -47.20 -78.49
CA LYS A 684 -30.29 -46.85 -79.62
C LYS A 684 -29.72 -47.33 -80.97
N GLN A 685 -28.41 -47.26 -81.15
CA GLN A 685 -27.73 -47.82 -82.34
C GLN A 685 -27.79 -49.36 -82.41
N LYS A 686 -28.01 -50.06 -81.30
CA LYS A 686 -28.24 -51.51 -81.29
C LYS A 686 -29.70 -51.88 -81.59
N GLU A 687 -30.66 -51.01 -81.28
CA GLU A 687 -32.08 -51.20 -81.62
C GLU A 687 -32.40 -50.82 -83.07
N GLU A 688 -31.60 -49.96 -83.72
CA GLU A 688 -31.68 -49.69 -85.18
C GLU A 688 -30.91 -50.72 -86.04
N MET A 689 -30.21 -51.68 -85.42
CA MET A 689 -29.46 -52.76 -86.09
C MET A 689 -30.00 -54.18 -85.76
N ALA A 690 -31.24 -54.27 -85.27
CA ALA A 690 -32.05 -55.48 -85.17
C ALA A 690 -33.38 -55.23 -85.89
#